data_AF-A0A3D8HZY1-F1
#
_entry.id   AF-A0A3D8HZY1-F1
#
_cell.length_a   1.000
_cell.length_b   1.000
_cell.length_c   1.000
_cell.angle_alpha   90.00
_cell.angle_beta   90.00
_cell.angle_gamma   90.00
#
_symmetry.space_group_name_H-M   'P 1'
#
loop_
_entity.id
_entity.type
_entity.pdbx_description
1 polymer ?
#
loop_
_entity_poly.entity_id
_entity_poly.type
_entity_poly.pdbx_seq_one_letter_code
_entity_poly.pdbx_strand_id
1 'polypeptide(L)'
;MKKNKTTLRKTYNKIAFLLIIILLFILIFKTLSDGLRINSLSFAGIKVDGLYLKLNEKLILDIDNIDISGISRSKDSEPISIEDIEIGVRRAIWLVSFFERLNIPNIQYANDSSSIYFDGKQYKINVPQALAVFELRDSDGDIFLDIDTLKIKQQNIDVKGSILYYKSDGVFAFDLSSYINKRDDNIINIIGQTDFTHLNVVLDTTNLDSISVLAPYIKEFDLDVYDWMYERSYYDKVKVDFAYIVINNLKSKNIQKDIVDNLYASGIVENVSLKLDSSLLPIMANKVEVLFDEGKLLFKVKDASYGGVVADSGIVELSKFLHKQTLLKLNIQSKQAILDSRILGILSYYDINLPVSQKSGYVDGYINLDILLPTKKLETKVATSGFFKIIDSTIGISGVELFIKQADLYIKDNIVAAANTYVQFKDILDSKVDLVIDTDIKQIDLVAVPTYFNINKNNSNLVDFANKAIKTKIDFSKDDIFVDFEDHNASVEISDFIKVNINDISKLLPYAPILQILDLKSGNINLMIKNANDMTMNANLYKLNYPVYGLDGNKIQSLAISGALNNGNLLLQDSSNRLNATINLTSGDILINGNNVLVDLDEMLESKIPLFANMRDENQISQDDKEPTKITINASNTLLKLFKYEFDINQGALQTTKNGFVSNARNKNGVANLKLDNKTIEIRASNFDDEFINKIFHKEIVKGGTFGLIGIYKDGKFLGDATMSNTSVTNMASLQNILTLIDAIPSLVVFKLPGFSTSGYEIDNAKIRIGINSEFIALEKIAINGSSVDIEGAGVIDLVQEDINLQLSISTMKSLSSILNKIPIFGYLLLGDDGKITTEVAVTGKIDDPKTELSLLEDTAKAPVNILKRIFSPFQLLVDELKKESQNK
;
A
#
# COMPACT_ATOMS: atom_id res chain seq x y z
N MET A 1 -66.69 114.61 -47.84
CA MET A 1 -67.31 113.60 -46.94
C MET A 1 -67.35 112.19 -47.57
N LYS A 2 -66.20 111.52 -47.79
CA LYS A 2 -66.17 110.10 -48.24
C LYS A 2 -65.21 109.21 -47.43
N LYS A 3 -64.56 109.71 -46.38
CA LYS A 3 -63.49 109.01 -45.62
C LYS A 3 -63.92 108.36 -44.28
N ASN A 4 -65.17 108.57 -43.81
CA ASN A 4 -65.65 108.04 -42.50
C ASN A 4 -66.60 106.83 -42.57
N LYS A 5 -66.98 106.34 -43.76
CA LYS A 5 -67.83 105.14 -43.90
C LYS A 5 -67.05 103.82 -43.79
N THR A 6 -65.73 103.84 -44.01
CA THR A 6 -64.86 102.64 -43.98
C THR A 6 -64.40 102.26 -42.57
N THR A 7 -64.25 103.21 -41.65
CA THR A 7 -63.88 102.97 -40.24
C THR A 7 -65.06 102.46 -39.40
N LEU A 8 -66.27 103.00 -39.56
CA LEU A 8 -67.49 102.52 -38.89
C LEU A 8 -67.88 101.09 -39.30
N ARG A 9 -67.73 100.74 -40.59
CA ARG A 9 -68.00 99.39 -41.10
C ARG A 9 -67.00 98.35 -40.56
N LYS A 10 -65.74 98.73 -40.31
CA LYS A 10 -64.73 97.86 -39.68
C LYS A 10 -65.04 97.60 -38.20
N THR A 11 -65.51 98.59 -37.44
CA THR A 11 -65.87 98.41 -36.02
C THR A 11 -67.15 97.57 -35.86
N TYR A 12 -68.17 97.79 -36.69
CA TYR A 12 -69.39 96.96 -36.68
C TYR A 12 -69.09 95.51 -37.08
N ASN A 13 -68.22 95.28 -38.06
CA ASN A 13 -67.79 93.93 -38.42
C ASN A 13 -67.01 93.24 -37.28
N LYS A 14 -66.19 93.97 -36.51
CA LYS A 14 -65.48 93.42 -35.35
C LYS A 14 -66.42 93.10 -34.19
N ILE A 15 -67.40 93.98 -33.91
CA ILE A 15 -68.41 93.75 -32.87
C ILE A 15 -69.37 92.63 -33.28
N ALA A 16 -69.82 92.60 -34.54
CA ALA A 16 -70.62 91.50 -35.07
C ALA A 16 -69.85 90.19 -35.03
N PHE A 17 -68.56 90.20 -35.37
CA PHE A 17 -67.69 89.03 -35.24
C PHE A 17 -67.53 88.57 -33.78
N LEU A 18 -67.34 89.50 -32.83
CA LEU A 18 -67.29 89.19 -31.40
C LEU A 18 -68.63 88.64 -30.89
N LEU A 19 -69.77 89.23 -31.30
CA LEU A 19 -71.11 88.75 -30.96
C LEU A 19 -71.38 87.37 -31.55
N ILE A 20 -70.95 87.12 -32.78
CA ILE A 20 -71.00 85.80 -33.41
C ILE A 20 -70.18 84.82 -32.59
N ILE A 21 -68.98 85.19 -32.15
CA ILE A 21 -68.14 84.35 -31.29
C ILE A 21 -68.82 84.08 -29.96
N ILE A 22 -69.38 85.10 -29.28
CA ILE A 22 -70.07 84.93 -27.99
C ILE A 22 -71.32 84.05 -28.14
N LEU A 23 -72.14 84.28 -29.17
CA LEU A 23 -73.30 83.43 -29.48
C LEU A 23 -72.87 82.00 -29.79
N LEU A 24 -71.76 81.82 -30.51
CA LEU A 24 -71.18 80.51 -30.78
C LEU A 24 -70.70 79.83 -29.49
N PHE A 25 -70.07 80.58 -28.58
CA PHE A 25 -69.67 80.07 -27.26
C PHE A 25 -70.86 79.70 -26.39
N ILE A 26 -71.91 80.52 -26.35
CA ILE A 26 -73.14 80.22 -25.60
C ILE A 26 -73.82 78.99 -26.20
N LEU A 27 -73.87 78.89 -27.54
CA LEU A 27 -74.42 77.74 -28.24
C LEU A 27 -73.62 76.47 -27.92
N ILE A 28 -72.28 76.51 -28.06
CA ILE A 28 -71.38 75.40 -27.73
C ILE A 28 -71.53 75.02 -26.25
N PHE A 29 -71.52 76.00 -25.33
CA PHE A 29 -71.67 75.76 -23.91
C PHE A 29 -73.02 75.10 -23.60
N LYS A 30 -74.12 75.59 -24.17
CA LYS A 30 -75.45 75.01 -23.99
C LYS A 30 -75.53 73.60 -24.56
N THR A 31 -74.99 73.38 -25.76
CA THR A 31 -74.92 72.06 -26.41
C THR A 31 -74.08 71.08 -25.57
N LEU A 32 -72.94 71.50 -25.04
CA LEU A 32 -72.11 70.66 -24.18
C LEU A 32 -72.77 70.44 -22.82
N SER A 33 -73.46 71.42 -22.25
CA SER A 33 -74.16 71.30 -20.97
C SER A 33 -75.33 70.31 -21.04
N ASP A 34 -76.08 70.30 -22.14
CA ASP A 34 -77.15 69.33 -22.40
C ASP A 34 -76.60 67.95 -22.81
N GLY A 35 -75.37 67.90 -23.30
CA GLY A 35 -74.66 66.71 -23.75
C GLY A 35 -74.70 66.55 -25.27
N LEU A 36 -73.53 66.35 -25.86
CA LEU A 36 -73.34 66.11 -27.29
C LEU A 36 -73.10 64.62 -27.52
N ARG A 37 -73.88 63.99 -28.41
CA ARG A 37 -73.68 62.60 -28.83
C ARG A 37 -73.44 62.54 -30.33
N ILE A 38 -72.33 61.91 -30.73
CA ILE A 38 -71.95 61.66 -32.12
C ILE A 38 -71.85 60.14 -32.30
N ASN A 39 -72.72 59.58 -33.15
CA ASN A 39 -72.79 58.13 -33.34
C ASN A 39 -71.51 57.54 -33.95
N SER A 40 -70.94 58.23 -34.94
CA SER A 40 -69.68 57.84 -35.57
C SER A 40 -69.03 59.06 -36.22
N LEU A 41 -67.71 59.18 -36.07
CA LEU A 41 -66.87 60.22 -36.65
C LEU A 41 -65.64 59.54 -37.26
N SER A 42 -65.24 59.92 -38.46
CA SER A 42 -64.01 59.41 -39.08
C SER A 42 -63.18 60.56 -39.60
N PHE A 43 -61.91 60.62 -39.22
CA PHE A 43 -60.98 61.67 -39.65
C PHE A 43 -59.55 61.10 -39.69
N ALA A 44 -58.81 61.40 -40.75
CA ALA A 44 -57.37 61.12 -40.85
C ALA A 44 -56.93 59.69 -40.45
N GLY A 45 -57.70 58.66 -40.81
CA GLY A 45 -57.39 57.26 -40.49
C GLY A 45 -57.77 56.81 -39.07
N ILE A 46 -58.45 57.68 -38.30
CA ILE A 46 -59.03 57.39 -36.99
C ILE A 46 -60.55 57.32 -37.14
N LYS A 47 -61.17 56.26 -36.64
CA LYS A 47 -62.62 56.13 -36.53
C LYS A 47 -63.02 56.13 -35.05
N VAL A 48 -63.97 56.98 -34.69
CA VAL A 48 -64.48 57.15 -33.33
C VAL A 48 -65.97 56.87 -33.34
N ASP A 49 -66.42 55.84 -32.65
CA ASP A 49 -67.83 55.45 -32.53
C ASP A 49 -68.36 55.75 -31.13
N GLY A 50 -69.62 56.18 -31.06
CA GLY A 50 -70.32 56.39 -29.78
C GLY A 50 -69.73 57.50 -28.91
N LEU A 51 -69.23 58.59 -29.50
CA LEU A 51 -68.70 59.73 -28.75
C LEU A 51 -69.83 60.45 -28.02
N TYR A 52 -69.69 60.56 -26.70
CA TYR A 52 -70.52 61.36 -25.82
C TYR A 52 -69.65 62.36 -25.06
N LEU A 53 -69.97 63.65 -25.18
CA LEU A 53 -69.25 64.73 -24.53
C LEU A 53 -70.24 65.65 -23.81
N LYS A 54 -70.08 65.82 -22.50
CA LYS A 54 -70.89 66.72 -21.68
C LYS A 54 -70.02 67.65 -20.84
N LEU A 55 -70.36 68.93 -20.76
CA LEU A 55 -69.71 69.89 -19.87
C LEU A 55 -70.59 70.10 -18.64
N ASN A 56 -70.12 69.64 -17.48
CA ASN A 56 -70.75 69.88 -16.19
C ASN A 56 -69.95 70.98 -15.45
N GLU A 57 -69.34 70.68 -14.28
CA GLU A 57 -68.26 71.51 -13.75
C GLU A 57 -66.95 71.29 -14.53
N LYS A 58 -66.71 70.06 -14.99
CA LYS A 58 -65.66 69.65 -15.92
C LYS A 58 -66.24 68.80 -17.06
N LEU A 59 -65.42 68.41 -18.03
CA LEU A 59 -65.85 67.60 -19.17
C LEU A 59 -66.01 66.11 -18.79
N ILE A 60 -67.11 65.51 -19.23
CA ILE A 60 -67.33 64.07 -19.22
C ILE A 60 -67.22 63.59 -20.66
N LEU A 61 -66.26 62.71 -20.94
CA LEU A 61 -66.04 62.12 -22.25
C LEU A 61 -66.16 60.59 -22.16
N ASP A 62 -67.14 60.04 -22.86
CA ASP A 62 -67.30 58.61 -23.09
C ASP A 62 -67.18 58.33 -24.60
N ILE A 63 -66.36 57.37 -24.99
CA ILE A 63 -66.21 56.95 -26.39
C ILE A 63 -66.28 55.43 -26.46
N ASP A 64 -67.32 54.89 -27.07
CA ASP A 64 -67.54 53.43 -27.15
C ASP A 64 -66.37 52.69 -27.85
N ASN A 65 -65.87 53.25 -28.96
CA ASN A 65 -64.77 52.63 -29.71
C ASN A 65 -63.91 53.68 -30.44
N ILE A 66 -62.59 53.52 -30.40
CA ILE A 66 -61.63 54.23 -31.25
C ILE A 66 -60.85 53.19 -32.07
N ASP A 67 -60.94 53.24 -33.40
CA ASP A 67 -60.11 52.45 -34.29
C ASP A 67 -59.02 53.34 -34.90
N ILE A 68 -57.78 53.07 -34.53
CA ILE A 68 -56.55 53.73 -35.01
C ILE A 68 -55.72 52.84 -35.93
N SER A 69 -56.29 51.73 -36.42
CA SER A 69 -55.57 50.77 -37.28
C SER A 69 -55.10 51.36 -38.61
N GLY A 70 -55.66 52.49 -39.03
CA GLY A 70 -55.26 53.23 -40.22
C GLY A 70 -53.98 54.07 -40.07
N ILE A 71 -53.42 54.20 -38.86
CA ILE A 71 -52.21 55.00 -38.61
C ILE A 71 -50.94 54.17 -38.87
N SER A 72 -50.10 54.62 -39.80
CA SER A 72 -48.80 54.03 -40.09
C SER A 72 -47.74 54.41 -39.02
N ARG A 73 -46.97 53.44 -38.54
CA ARG A 73 -45.84 53.66 -37.62
C ARG A 73 -44.70 54.43 -38.32
N SER A 74 -44.14 55.45 -37.66
CA SER A 74 -42.81 55.96 -38.02
C SER A 74 -41.73 54.92 -37.66
N LYS A 75 -40.74 54.77 -38.54
CA LYS A 75 -39.51 54.02 -38.25
C LYS A 75 -38.43 55.02 -37.83
N ASP A 76 -37.71 54.64 -36.78
CA ASP A 76 -36.61 55.36 -36.12
C ASP A 76 -37.04 56.59 -35.30
N SER A 77 -37.19 56.39 -33.99
CA SER A 77 -37.23 57.43 -32.99
C SER A 77 -35.97 57.35 -32.13
N GLU A 78 -35.33 58.50 -31.88
CA GLU A 78 -34.26 58.62 -30.89
C GLU A 78 -34.72 58.10 -29.51
N PRO A 79 -33.80 57.61 -28.66
CA PRO A 79 -34.15 57.19 -27.30
C PRO A 79 -34.78 58.35 -26.52
N ILE A 80 -35.91 58.07 -25.88
CA ILE A 80 -36.72 59.05 -25.14
C ILE A 80 -35.89 59.67 -24.01
N SER A 81 -35.82 61.00 -23.92
CA SER A 81 -35.13 61.72 -22.84
C SER A 81 -36.01 61.96 -21.61
N ILE A 82 -35.41 62.34 -20.47
CA ILE A 82 -36.17 62.76 -19.28
C ILE A 82 -37.06 63.96 -19.59
N GLU A 83 -36.54 64.92 -20.35
CA GLU A 83 -37.27 66.11 -20.76
C GLU A 83 -38.51 65.73 -21.60
N ASP A 84 -38.40 64.74 -22.49
CA ASP A 84 -39.53 64.24 -23.27
C ASP A 84 -40.61 63.60 -22.39
N ILE A 85 -40.19 62.82 -21.39
CA ILE A 85 -41.10 62.18 -20.42
C ILE A 85 -41.77 63.23 -19.55
N GLU A 86 -41.01 64.18 -19.01
CA GLU A 86 -41.55 65.28 -18.21
C GLU A 86 -42.61 66.07 -19.01
N ILE A 87 -42.27 66.49 -20.24
CA ILE A 87 -43.17 67.23 -21.11
C ILE A 87 -44.43 66.39 -21.41
N GLY A 88 -44.26 65.11 -21.72
CA GLY A 88 -45.36 64.19 -22.00
C GLY A 88 -46.31 64.03 -20.82
N VAL A 89 -45.77 63.77 -19.62
CA VAL A 89 -46.55 63.57 -18.39
C VAL A 89 -47.25 64.87 -17.97
N ARG A 90 -46.57 66.03 -18.00
CA ARG A 90 -47.21 67.32 -17.69
C ARG A 90 -48.33 67.65 -18.68
N ARG A 91 -48.14 67.38 -19.97
CA ARG A 91 -49.19 67.54 -20.98
C ARG A 91 -50.37 66.62 -20.68
N ALA A 92 -50.13 65.38 -20.28
CA ALA A 92 -51.19 64.45 -19.89
C ALA A 92 -51.98 64.97 -18.68
N ILE A 93 -51.29 65.39 -17.60
CA ILE A 93 -51.89 66.00 -16.40
C ILE A 93 -52.71 67.24 -16.78
N TRP A 94 -52.17 68.10 -17.65
CA TRP A 94 -52.89 69.27 -18.14
C TRP A 94 -54.14 68.88 -18.96
N LEU A 95 -54.03 67.93 -19.90
CA LEU A 95 -55.13 67.48 -20.76
C LEU A 95 -56.28 66.89 -19.93
N VAL A 96 -55.96 66.01 -18.98
CA VAL A 96 -56.97 65.36 -18.13
C VAL A 96 -57.53 66.28 -17.05
N SER A 97 -56.86 67.40 -16.70
CA SER A 97 -57.37 68.38 -15.73
C SER A 97 -58.73 68.99 -16.12
N PHE A 98 -59.04 69.02 -17.42
CA PHE A 98 -60.31 69.48 -17.98
C PHE A 98 -61.45 68.46 -17.83
N PHE A 99 -61.15 67.21 -17.49
CA PHE A 99 -62.13 66.13 -17.43
C PHE A 99 -62.50 65.78 -15.98
N GLU A 100 -63.79 65.59 -15.74
CA GLU A 100 -64.33 64.89 -14.57
C GLU A 100 -64.16 63.39 -14.75
N ARG A 101 -64.45 62.92 -15.97
CA ARG A 101 -64.33 61.52 -16.36
C ARG A 101 -63.94 61.42 -17.82
N LEU A 102 -63.00 60.52 -18.11
CA LEU A 102 -62.65 60.10 -19.47
C LEU A 102 -62.72 58.58 -19.52
N ASN A 103 -63.50 58.03 -20.45
CA ASN A 103 -63.70 56.59 -20.55
C ASN A 103 -63.74 56.16 -22.01
N ILE A 104 -62.78 55.32 -22.37
CA ILE A 104 -62.62 54.75 -23.70
C ILE A 104 -62.44 53.24 -23.52
N PRO A 105 -63.55 52.46 -23.45
CA PRO A 105 -63.49 51.02 -23.21
C PRO A 105 -62.83 50.22 -24.34
N ASN A 106 -62.79 50.71 -25.58
CA ASN A 106 -62.14 50.03 -26.69
C ASN A 106 -61.33 50.99 -27.58
N ILE A 107 -60.03 50.76 -27.66
CA ILE A 107 -59.09 51.38 -28.59
C ILE A 107 -58.48 50.25 -29.41
N GLN A 108 -58.95 50.08 -30.64
CA GLN A 108 -58.48 49.07 -31.57
C GLN A 108 -57.25 49.58 -32.33
N TYR A 109 -56.17 48.82 -32.28
CA TYR A 109 -54.99 49.02 -33.12
C TYR A 109 -54.57 47.67 -33.69
N ALA A 110 -54.69 47.49 -35.01
CA ALA A 110 -54.47 46.20 -35.67
C ALA A 110 -55.33 45.09 -35.03
N ASN A 111 -54.71 44.07 -34.42
CA ASN A 111 -55.42 42.95 -33.78
C ASN A 111 -55.61 43.14 -32.26
N ASP A 112 -55.13 44.25 -31.71
CA ASP A 112 -55.07 44.49 -30.28
C ASP A 112 -56.11 45.52 -29.83
N SER A 113 -56.70 45.28 -28.66
CA SER A 113 -57.60 46.22 -27.99
C SER A 113 -56.98 46.77 -26.71
N SER A 114 -57.13 48.06 -26.51
CA SER A 114 -56.74 48.78 -25.29
C SER A 114 -57.91 49.55 -24.71
N SER A 115 -57.84 49.94 -23.45
CA SER A 115 -58.83 50.83 -22.82
C SER A 115 -58.15 51.86 -21.93
N ILE A 116 -58.76 53.05 -21.87
CA ILE A 116 -58.31 54.15 -21.02
C ILE A 116 -59.50 54.62 -20.20
N TYR A 117 -59.30 54.74 -18.89
CA TYR A 117 -60.28 55.26 -17.95
C TYR A 117 -59.62 56.25 -16.98
N PHE A 118 -60.32 57.32 -16.67
CA PHE A 118 -59.95 58.33 -15.67
C PHE A 118 -61.22 58.84 -15.00
N ASP A 119 -61.22 58.92 -13.67
CA ASP A 119 -62.39 59.30 -12.84
C ASP A 119 -62.22 60.61 -12.08
N GLY A 120 -61.25 61.44 -12.47
CA GLY A 120 -60.91 62.69 -11.79
C GLY A 120 -59.74 62.54 -10.81
N LYS A 121 -59.39 61.31 -10.43
CA LYS A 121 -58.25 61.03 -9.52
C LYS A 121 -57.35 59.94 -10.06
N GLN A 122 -57.91 58.78 -10.39
CA GLN A 122 -57.16 57.58 -10.75
C GLN A 122 -57.19 57.36 -12.27
N TYR A 123 -56.04 56.98 -12.82
CA TYR A 123 -55.86 56.56 -14.19
C TYR A 123 -55.87 55.04 -14.24
N LYS A 124 -56.60 54.46 -15.20
CA LYS A 124 -56.59 53.04 -15.51
C LYS A 124 -56.35 52.85 -17.00
N ILE A 125 -55.19 52.33 -17.35
CA ILE A 125 -54.75 52.08 -18.72
C ILE A 125 -54.58 50.57 -18.87
N ASN A 126 -55.36 49.95 -19.75
CA ASN A 126 -55.27 48.53 -20.06
C ASN A 126 -54.81 48.39 -21.51
N VAL A 127 -53.62 47.86 -21.72
CA VAL A 127 -53.06 47.55 -23.04
C VAL A 127 -52.81 46.04 -23.14
N PRO A 128 -52.59 45.45 -24.32
CA PRO A 128 -52.42 44.00 -24.48
C PRO A 128 -51.38 43.39 -23.53
N GLN A 129 -50.25 44.07 -23.35
CA GLN A 129 -49.12 43.63 -22.55
C GLN A 129 -49.22 44.00 -21.05
N ALA A 130 -50.03 45.00 -20.68
CA ALA A 130 -50.02 45.55 -19.33
C ALA A 130 -51.37 46.12 -18.86
N LEU A 131 -51.59 46.13 -17.55
CA LEU A 131 -52.65 46.90 -16.90
C LEU A 131 -52.00 47.82 -15.87
N ALA A 132 -52.15 49.13 -16.05
CA ALA A 132 -51.65 50.14 -15.13
C ALA A 132 -52.82 50.88 -14.47
N VAL A 133 -52.81 50.94 -13.15
CA VAL A 133 -53.72 51.73 -12.32
C VAL A 133 -52.87 52.59 -11.40
N PHE A 134 -53.00 53.91 -11.51
CA PHE A 134 -52.12 54.85 -10.82
C PHE A 134 -52.79 56.22 -10.62
N GLU A 135 -52.22 57.04 -9.74
CA GLU A 135 -52.57 58.44 -9.52
C GLU A 135 -51.37 59.33 -9.89
N LEU A 136 -51.63 60.48 -10.51
CA LEU A 136 -50.61 61.48 -10.83
C LEU A 136 -50.95 62.80 -10.15
N ARG A 137 -49.95 63.40 -9.49
CA ARG A 137 -50.07 64.71 -8.84
C ARG A 137 -48.86 65.57 -9.17
N ASP A 138 -49.08 66.86 -9.44
CA ASP A 138 -48.04 67.87 -9.61
C ASP A 138 -48.08 68.81 -8.39
N SER A 139 -46.96 68.96 -7.68
CA SER A 139 -46.84 69.81 -6.49
C SER A 139 -45.54 70.61 -6.57
N ASP A 140 -45.64 71.93 -6.66
CA ASP A 140 -44.50 72.86 -6.74
C ASP A 140 -43.48 72.53 -7.86
N GLY A 141 -43.91 71.83 -8.90
CA GLY A 141 -43.08 71.43 -10.03
C GLY A 141 -42.57 69.99 -9.95
N ASP A 142 -42.69 69.29 -8.83
CA ASP A 142 -42.36 67.86 -8.72
C ASP A 142 -43.57 67.01 -9.11
N ILE A 143 -43.31 65.84 -9.70
CA ILE A 143 -44.36 64.93 -10.17
C ILE A 143 -44.38 63.68 -9.29
N PHE A 144 -45.51 63.42 -8.65
CA PHE A 144 -45.77 62.24 -7.84
C PHE A 144 -46.62 61.25 -8.66
N LEU A 145 -46.13 60.02 -8.77
CA LEU A 145 -46.82 58.89 -9.39
C LEU A 145 -47.02 57.81 -8.34
N ASP A 146 -48.25 57.62 -7.89
CA ASP A 146 -48.62 56.53 -6.98
C ASP A 146 -49.21 55.38 -7.81
N ILE A 147 -48.55 54.22 -7.80
CA ILE A 147 -48.90 53.04 -8.57
C ILE A 147 -49.67 52.06 -7.68
N ASP A 148 -50.97 51.92 -7.91
CA ASP A 148 -51.82 50.94 -7.20
C ASP A 148 -51.62 49.52 -7.76
N THR A 149 -51.49 49.41 -9.08
CA THR A 149 -51.10 48.16 -9.74
C THR A 149 -50.56 48.41 -11.13
N LEU A 150 -49.42 47.80 -11.45
CA LEU A 150 -48.86 47.71 -12.79
C LEU A 150 -48.62 46.23 -13.10
N LYS A 151 -49.63 45.59 -13.69
CA LYS A 151 -49.58 44.17 -14.06
C LYS A 151 -48.94 44.00 -15.42
N ILE A 152 -47.78 43.37 -15.47
CA ILE A 152 -47.12 42.95 -16.70
C ILE A 152 -47.60 41.53 -17.02
N LYS A 153 -48.50 41.41 -18.00
CA LYS A 153 -49.33 40.20 -18.21
C LYS A 153 -48.53 38.97 -18.62
N GLN A 154 -47.46 39.15 -19.42
CA GLN A 154 -46.65 38.04 -19.93
C GLN A 154 -45.73 37.45 -18.86
N GLN A 155 -45.24 38.27 -17.92
CA GLN A 155 -44.27 37.87 -16.90
C GLN A 155 -44.92 37.54 -15.55
N ASN A 156 -46.25 37.68 -15.42
CA ASN A 156 -46.97 37.51 -14.15
C ASN A 156 -46.40 38.37 -12.99
N ILE A 157 -46.00 39.60 -13.31
CA ILE A 157 -45.48 40.59 -12.36
C ILE A 157 -46.56 41.63 -12.10
N ASP A 158 -46.75 42.02 -10.84
CA ASP A 158 -47.55 43.18 -10.45
C ASP A 158 -46.66 44.14 -9.65
N VAL A 159 -46.53 45.40 -10.08
CA VAL A 159 -45.71 46.41 -9.39
C VAL A 159 -46.61 47.43 -8.71
N LYS A 160 -46.30 47.75 -7.46
CA LYS A 160 -46.95 48.79 -6.66
C LYS A 160 -45.91 49.71 -6.05
N GLY A 161 -46.31 50.90 -5.63
CA GLY A 161 -45.41 51.82 -4.92
C GLY A 161 -45.50 53.23 -5.45
N SER A 162 -44.43 54.00 -5.33
CA SER A 162 -44.41 55.40 -5.73
C SER A 162 -43.15 55.77 -6.51
N ILE A 163 -43.31 56.70 -7.44
CA ILE A 163 -42.22 57.33 -8.19
C ILE A 163 -42.36 58.85 -8.03
N LEU A 164 -41.28 59.51 -7.65
CA LEU A 164 -41.19 60.95 -7.47
C LEU A 164 -40.14 61.52 -8.42
N TYR A 165 -40.57 62.41 -9.30
CA TYR A 165 -39.69 63.20 -10.15
C TYR A 165 -39.36 64.53 -9.49
N TYR A 166 -38.09 64.73 -9.13
CA TYR A 166 -37.57 66.00 -8.60
C TYR A 166 -37.12 66.89 -9.74
N LYS A 167 -37.85 67.98 -10.00
CA LYS A 167 -37.56 68.88 -11.12
C LYS A 167 -36.24 69.64 -10.93
N SER A 168 -35.90 70.03 -9.71
CA SER A 168 -34.67 70.77 -9.41
C SER A 168 -33.42 69.99 -9.81
N ASP A 169 -33.49 68.66 -9.67
CA ASP A 169 -32.35 67.76 -9.77
C ASP A 169 -32.39 66.94 -11.07
N GLY A 170 -33.54 66.86 -11.73
CA GLY A 170 -33.73 66.06 -12.95
C GLY A 170 -33.70 64.55 -12.70
N VAL A 171 -34.05 64.12 -11.49
CA VAL A 171 -33.92 62.73 -11.02
C VAL A 171 -35.30 62.15 -10.68
N PHE A 172 -35.50 60.88 -11.04
CA PHE A 172 -36.60 60.06 -10.54
C PHE A 172 -36.13 59.27 -9.33
N ALA A 173 -36.76 59.46 -8.17
CA ALA A 173 -36.67 58.55 -7.03
C ALA A 173 -37.85 57.58 -7.07
N PHE A 174 -37.64 56.33 -6.69
CA PHE A 174 -38.69 55.31 -6.68
C PHE A 174 -38.58 54.40 -5.47
N ASP A 175 -39.73 53.98 -4.97
CA ASP A 175 -39.91 52.98 -3.91
C ASP A 175 -41.03 52.05 -4.39
N LEU A 176 -40.65 50.85 -4.83
CA LEU A 176 -41.50 49.93 -5.57
C LEU A 176 -41.47 48.53 -4.93
N SER A 177 -42.63 47.90 -4.84
CA SER A 177 -42.78 46.48 -4.49
C SER A 177 -43.30 45.71 -5.70
N SER A 178 -42.53 44.72 -6.15
CA SER A 178 -42.87 43.84 -7.26
C SER A 178 -43.30 42.46 -6.75
N TYR A 179 -44.55 42.09 -7.03
CA TYR A 179 -45.16 40.81 -6.67
C TYR A 179 -45.02 39.84 -7.84
N ILE A 180 -44.29 38.74 -7.64
CA ILE A 180 -43.97 37.76 -8.69
C ILE A 180 -44.94 36.57 -8.61
N ASN A 181 -45.31 36.01 -9.76
CA ASN A 181 -46.17 34.82 -9.87
C ASN A 181 -47.56 34.99 -9.24
N LYS A 182 -48.06 36.24 -9.16
CA LYS A 182 -49.36 36.60 -8.55
C LYS A 182 -49.49 36.13 -7.09
N ARG A 183 -48.37 36.15 -6.35
CA ARG A 183 -48.31 35.75 -4.95
C ARG A 183 -48.02 36.96 -4.06
N ASP A 184 -48.79 37.09 -2.99
CA ASP A 184 -48.66 38.20 -2.05
C ASP A 184 -47.43 38.04 -1.12
N ASP A 185 -46.84 36.85 -1.07
CA ASP A 185 -45.65 36.52 -0.26
C ASP A 185 -44.34 36.49 -1.06
N ASN A 186 -44.38 36.68 -2.38
CA ASN A 186 -43.20 36.76 -3.26
C ASN A 186 -42.94 38.20 -3.72
N ILE A 187 -42.30 38.98 -2.85
CA ILE A 187 -42.12 40.42 -3.03
C ILE A 187 -40.64 40.72 -3.24
N ILE A 188 -40.34 41.55 -4.24
CA ILE A 188 -39.06 42.25 -4.39
C ILE A 188 -39.31 43.73 -4.08
N ASN A 189 -38.67 44.27 -3.06
CA ASN A 189 -38.70 45.71 -2.79
C ASN A 189 -37.51 46.36 -3.47
N ILE A 190 -37.74 47.48 -4.14
CA ILE A 190 -36.77 48.17 -4.98
C ILE A 190 -36.85 49.66 -4.66
N ILE A 191 -35.78 50.19 -4.08
CA ILE A 191 -35.65 51.60 -3.76
C ILE A 191 -34.47 52.14 -4.56
N GLY A 192 -34.62 53.29 -5.19
CA GLY A 192 -33.52 53.83 -5.96
C GLY A 192 -33.81 55.19 -6.58
N GLN A 193 -32.84 55.62 -7.37
CA GLN A 193 -32.93 56.86 -8.12
C GLN A 193 -32.20 56.78 -9.46
N THR A 194 -32.68 57.53 -10.45
CA THR A 194 -32.04 57.62 -11.78
C THR A 194 -32.32 58.94 -12.49
N ASP A 195 -31.34 59.41 -13.26
CA ASP A 195 -31.48 60.47 -14.27
C ASP A 195 -31.36 59.89 -15.72
N PHE A 196 -31.56 58.57 -15.88
CA PHE A 196 -31.32 57.79 -17.11
C PHE A 196 -29.89 57.84 -17.65
N THR A 197 -28.94 58.38 -16.89
CA THR A 197 -27.49 58.28 -17.10
C THR A 197 -26.83 57.55 -15.94
N HIS A 198 -27.18 57.90 -14.71
CA HIS A 198 -26.78 57.29 -13.45
C HIS A 198 -27.95 56.45 -12.90
N LEU A 199 -27.62 55.34 -12.26
CA LEU A 199 -28.57 54.48 -11.57
C LEU A 199 -28.01 54.10 -10.21
N ASN A 200 -28.77 54.35 -9.15
CA ASN A 200 -28.50 53.78 -7.83
C ASN A 200 -29.75 53.00 -7.42
N VAL A 201 -29.59 51.71 -7.20
CA VAL A 201 -30.68 50.82 -6.78
C VAL A 201 -30.23 50.01 -5.60
N VAL A 202 -31.12 49.91 -4.64
CA VAL A 202 -31.10 48.96 -3.53
C VAL A 202 -32.33 48.08 -3.66
N LEU A 203 -32.17 46.78 -3.44
CA LEU A 203 -33.28 45.85 -3.41
C LEU A 203 -33.12 44.80 -2.31
N ASP A 204 -34.25 44.34 -1.80
CA ASP A 204 -34.36 43.16 -0.93
C ASP A 204 -35.56 42.31 -1.36
N THR A 205 -35.66 41.10 -0.83
CA THR A 205 -36.79 40.22 -1.12
C THR A 205 -37.35 39.55 0.12
N THR A 206 -38.61 39.14 0.04
CA THR A 206 -39.14 38.06 0.89
C THR A 206 -38.53 36.72 0.47
N ASN A 207 -38.98 35.62 1.09
CA ASN A 207 -38.61 34.28 0.63
C ASN A 207 -39.36 33.98 -0.67
N LEU A 208 -38.64 33.99 -1.79
CA LEU A 208 -39.18 33.70 -3.11
C LEU A 208 -39.12 32.19 -3.37
N ASP A 209 -40.22 31.60 -3.83
CA ASP A 209 -40.25 30.19 -4.28
C ASP A 209 -39.48 29.97 -5.60
N SER A 210 -39.23 31.03 -6.38
CA SER A 210 -38.56 30.95 -7.68
C SER A 210 -38.04 32.31 -8.15
N ILE A 211 -36.86 32.31 -8.79
CA ILE A 211 -36.30 33.46 -9.54
C ILE A 211 -36.33 33.23 -11.07
N SER A 212 -37.25 32.39 -11.55
CA SER A 212 -37.43 32.10 -12.98
C SER A 212 -37.70 33.35 -13.84
N VAL A 213 -38.23 34.41 -13.25
CA VAL A 213 -38.43 35.71 -13.91
C VAL A 213 -37.12 36.31 -14.45
N LEU A 214 -35.98 35.97 -13.83
CA LEU A 214 -34.65 36.44 -14.24
C LEU A 214 -34.00 35.55 -15.31
N ALA A 215 -34.52 34.34 -15.52
CA ALA A 215 -33.88 33.32 -16.35
C ALA A 215 -33.59 33.77 -17.80
N PRO A 216 -34.50 34.47 -18.52
CA PRO A 216 -34.22 34.95 -19.87
C PRO A 216 -33.04 35.93 -19.92
N TYR A 217 -32.94 36.82 -18.93
CA TYR A 217 -31.89 37.84 -18.87
C TYR A 217 -30.54 37.23 -18.50
N ILE A 218 -30.51 36.29 -17.55
CA ILE A 218 -29.28 35.57 -17.19
C ILE A 218 -28.79 34.72 -18.37
N LYS A 219 -29.69 34.08 -19.13
CA LYS A 219 -29.34 33.29 -20.31
C LYS A 219 -28.67 34.11 -21.41
N GLU A 220 -29.16 35.33 -21.64
CA GLU A 220 -28.53 36.27 -22.58
C GLU A 220 -27.19 36.81 -22.07
N PHE A 221 -27.02 36.86 -20.74
CA PHE A 221 -25.83 37.36 -20.10
C PHE A 221 -24.67 36.36 -20.11
N ASP A 222 -24.90 35.16 -19.59
CA ASP A 222 -23.90 34.09 -19.50
C ASP A 222 -24.60 32.72 -19.43
N LEU A 223 -24.38 31.89 -20.47
CA LEU A 223 -24.98 30.56 -20.58
C LEU A 223 -24.51 29.59 -19.50
N ASP A 224 -23.25 29.71 -19.05
CA ASP A 224 -22.71 28.80 -18.05
C ASP A 224 -23.32 29.11 -16.67
N VAL A 225 -23.49 30.40 -16.35
CA VAL A 225 -24.20 30.84 -15.14
C VAL A 225 -25.67 30.42 -15.17
N TYR A 226 -26.33 30.56 -16.32
CA TYR A 226 -27.70 30.09 -16.52
C TYR A 226 -27.83 28.59 -16.23
N ASP A 227 -26.97 27.76 -16.82
CA ASP A 227 -27.00 26.30 -16.63
C ASP A 227 -26.78 25.94 -15.16
N TRP A 228 -25.84 26.61 -14.48
CA TRP A 228 -25.59 26.39 -13.05
C TRP A 228 -26.76 26.78 -12.15
N MET A 229 -27.43 27.91 -12.42
CA MET A 229 -28.50 28.44 -11.58
C MET A 229 -29.88 27.81 -11.83
N TYR A 230 -30.15 27.32 -13.05
CA TYR A 230 -31.48 26.87 -13.45
C TYR A 230 -31.56 25.41 -13.92
N GLU A 231 -30.49 24.85 -14.50
CA GLU A 231 -30.51 23.48 -15.03
C GLU A 231 -29.83 22.47 -14.07
N ARG A 232 -28.77 22.90 -13.36
CA ARG A 232 -27.99 22.04 -12.46
C ARG A 232 -28.38 22.15 -10.98
N SER A 233 -29.11 23.19 -10.59
CA SER A 233 -29.52 23.40 -9.20
C SER A 233 -31.04 23.43 -9.05
N TYR A 234 -31.52 22.77 -8.00
CA TYR A 234 -32.88 22.88 -7.49
C TYR A 234 -32.83 23.44 -6.07
N TYR A 235 -33.81 24.28 -5.71
CA TYR A 235 -33.95 24.85 -4.37
C TYR A 235 -35.43 25.15 -4.10
N ASP A 236 -35.80 25.18 -2.81
CA ASP A 236 -37.18 25.45 -2.42
C ASP A 236 -37.45 26.95 -2.28
N LYS A 237 -36.49 27.70 -1.72
CA LYS A 237 -36.64 29.13 -1.44
C LYS A 237 -35.35 29.89 -1.65
N VAL A 238 -35.46 31.14 -2.10
CA VAL A 238 -34.36 32.08 -2.20
C VAL A 238 -34.76 33.43 -1.61
N LYS A 239 -33.87 34.02 -0.82
CA LYS A 239 -34.02 35.34 -0.23
C LYS A 239 -32.78 36.17 -0.54
N VAL A 240 -32.97 37.36 -1.10
CA VAL A 240 -31.93 38.38 -1.18
C VAL A 240 -32.10 39.26 0.04
N ASP A 241 -31.17 39.16 0.99
CA ASP A 241 -31.18 39.99 2.20
C ASP A 241 -30.94 41.46 1.84
N PHE A 242 -30.05 41.69 0.88
CA PHE A 242 -29.75 43.02 0.34
C PHE A 242 -28.96 42.88 -0.96
N ALA A 243 -29.31 43.66 -1.97
CA ALA A 243 -28.46 43.91 -3.13
C ALA A 243 -28.45 45.40 -3.46
N TYR A 244 -27.30 45.90 -3.92
CA TYR A 244 -27.18 47.25 -4.41
C TYR A 244 -26.35 47.32 -5.68
N ILE A 245 -26.65 48.29 -6.51
CA ILE A 245 -25.93 48.55 -7.75
C ILE A 245 -25.84 50.05 -7.99
N VAL A 246 -24.63 50.52 -8.31
CA VAL A 246 -24.36 51.91 -8.69
C VAL A 246 -23.76 51.91 -10.09
N ILE A 247 -24.50 52.43 -11.06
CA ILE A 247 -24.03 52.59 -12.44
C ILE A 247 -23.86 54.07 -12.72
N ASN A 248 -22.65 54.48 -13.08
CA ASN A 248 -22.34 55.88 -13.39
C ASN A 248 -22.71 56.27 -14.84
N ASN A 249 -22.87 55.31 -15.74
CA ASN A 249 -23.21 55.57 -17.14
C ASN A 249 -24.01 54.41 -17.77
N LEU A 250 -25.34 54.47 -17.69
CA LEU A 250 -26.27 53.53 -18.31
C LEU A 250 -26.15 53.45 -19.85
N LYS A 251 -25.54 54.46 -20.49
CA LYS A 251 -25.32 54.52 -21.94
C LYS A 251 -23.97 53.94 -22.36
N SER A 252 -23.22 53.36 -21.42
CA SER A 252 -21.94 52.70 -21.67
C SER A 252 -22.08 51.57 -22.69
N LYS A 253 -21.12 51.49 -23.64
CA LYS A 253 -21.04 50.37 -24.59
C LYS A 253 -20.77 49.03 -23.90
N ASN A 254 -20.25 49.06 -22.66
CA ASN A 254 -19.88 47.89 -21.87
C ASN A 254 -20.76 47.77 -20.61
N ILE A 255 -22.04 48.17 -20.69
CA ILE A 255 -22.97 48.16 -19.56
C ILE A 255 -23.02 46.81 -18.81
N GLN A 256 -22.82 45.69 -19.52
CA GLN A 256 -22.74 44.36 -18.91
C GLN A 256 -21.59 44.25 -17.91
N LYS A 257 -20.39 44.72 -18.28
CA LYS A 257 -19.23 44.74 -17.38
C LYS A 257 -19.47 45.69 -16.21
N ASP A 258 -20.05 46.86 -16.48
CA ASP A 258 -20.37 47.83 -15.43
C ASP A 258 -21.38 47.25 -14.41
N ILE A 259 -22.30 46.38 -14.84
CA ILE A 259 -23.18 45.64 -13.92
C ILE A 259 -22.40 44.60 -13.10
N VAL A 260 -21.56 43.75 -13.71
CA VAL A 260 -20.76 42.73 -12.98
C VAL A 260 -19.88 43.37 -11.91
N ASP A 261 -19.24 44.48 -12.25
CA ASP A 261 -18.22 45.09 -11.39
C ASP A 261 -18.83 45.88 -10.23
N ASN A 262 -20.06 46.41 -10.38
CA ASN A 262 -20.69 47.31 -9.40
C ASN A 262 -21.93 46.71 -8.70
N LEU A 263 -22.36 45.51 -9.08
CA LEU A 263 -23.41 44.79 -8.36
C LEU A 263 -22.81 44.13 -7.12
N TYR A 264 -23.44 44.38 -5.99
CA TYR A 264 -23.24 43.61 -4.77
C TYR A 264 -24.57 42.99 -4.37
N ALA A 265 -24.59 41.70 -4.03
CA ALA A 265 -25.79 41.02 -3.56
C ALA A 265 -25.45 40.00 -2.48
N SER A 266 -26.24 39.95 -1.40
CA SER A 266 -26.13 38.95 -0.35
C SER A 266 -27.49 38.31 -0.12
N GLY A 267 -27.50 36.98 0.05
CA GLY A 267 -28.73 36.25 0.24
C GLY A 267 -28.54 34.82 0.73
N ILE A 268 -29.65 34.11 0.84
CA ILE A 268 -29.73 32.74 1.34
C ILE A 268 -30.60 31.93 0.37
N VAL A 269 -30.17 30.70 0.08
CA VAL A 269 -30.95 29.69 -0.63
C VAL A 269 -31.18 28.50 0.30
N GLU A 270 -32.42 28.03 0.39
CA GLU A 270 -32.82 26.92 1.27
C GLU A 270 -33.09 25.63 0.47
N ASN A 271 -32.72 24.49 1.06
CA ASN A 271 -32.92 23.13 0.53
C ASN A 271 -32.36 22.95 -0.89
N VAL A 272 -31.08 23.27 -1.06
CA VAL A 272 -30.37 23.17 -2.34
C VAL A 272 -30.04 21.72 -2.65
N SER A 273 -30.35 21.31 -3.88
CA SER A 273 -29.88 20.10 -4.52
C SER A 273 -29.12 20.49 -5.80
N LEU A 274 -27.81 20.29 -5.78
CA LEU A 274 -26.91 20.68 -6.88
C LEU A 274 -26.33 19.43 -7.54
N LYS A 275 -26.47 19.32 -8.86
CA LYS A 275 -25.95 18.20 -9.64
C LYS A 275 -24.80 18.64 -10.55
N LEU A 276 -23.58 18.21 -10.21
CA LEU A 276 -22.37 18.55 -10.98
C LEU A 276 -22.40 17.99 -12.40
N ASP A 277 -22.85 16.74 -12.56
CA ASP A 277 -23.11 16.09 -13.84
C ASP A 277 -24.27 15.10 -13.72
N SER A 278 -24.96 14.82 -14.82
CA SER A 278 -26.08 13.87 -14.89
C SER A 278 -25.75 12.46 -14.35
N SER A 279 -24.50 12.03 -14.44
CA SER A 279 -23.99 10.74 -13.95
C SER A 279 -23.61 10.72 -12.47
N LEU A 280 -23.45 11.88 -11.83
CA LEU A 280 -23.05 12.02 -10.44
C LEU A 280 -24.25 12.17 -9.51
N LEU A 281 -24.07 11.87 -8.21
CA LEU A 281 -25.09 12.10 -7.18
C LEU A 281 -25.27 13.61 -6.94
N PRO A 282 -26.45 14.06 -6.48
CA PRO A 282 -26.63 15.46 -6.10
C PRO A 282 -25.92 15.76 -4.77
N ILE A 283 -25.40 16.99 -4.67
CA ILE A 283 -24.95 17.61 -3.43
C ILE A 283 -26.17 18.25 -2.78
N MET A 284 -26.46 17.86 -1.55
CA MET A 284 -27.61 18.35 -0.77
C MET A 284 -27.13 19.33 0.30
N ALA A 285 -27.82 20.46 0.44
CA ALA A 285 -27.52 21.45 1.47
C ALA A 285 -28.81 22.12 1.97
N ASN A 286 -29.00 22.16 3.29
CA ASN A 286 -30.20 22.78 3.87
C ASN A 286 -30.20 24.30 3.68
N LYS A 287 -29.02 24.92 3.72
CA LYS A 287 -28.86 26.37 3.63
C LYS A 287 -27.55 26.71 2.94
N VAL A 288 -27.61 27.59 1.95
CA VAL A 288 -26.45 28.13 1.23
C VAL A 288 -26.50 29.64 1.31
N GLU A 289 -25.45 30.25 1.86
CA GLU A 289 -25.25 31.70 1.82
C GLU A 289 -24.65 32.07 0.46
N VAL A 290 -25.22 33.07 -0.20
CA VAL A 290 -24.79 33.53 -1.53
C VAL A 290 -24.33 34.98 -1.41
N LEU A 291 -23.16 35.27 -1.95
CA LEU A 291 -22.58 36.61 -2.02
C LEU A 291 -22.08 36.87 -3.43
N PHE A 292 -22.54 37.94 -4.06
CA PHE A 292 -21.97 38.46 -5.29
C PHE A 292 -21.26 39.77 -4.98
N ASP A 293 -19.97 39.87 -5.27
CA ASP A 293 -19.16 41.07 -5.02
C ASP A 293 -17.97 41.13 -5.98
N GLU A 294 -17.71 42.30 -6.57
CA GLU A 294 -16.62 42.56 -7.53
C GLU A 294 -16.47 41.47 -8.62
N GLY A 295 -17.59 41.03 -9.21
CA GLY A 295 -17.58 39.98 -10.23
C GLY A 295 -17.19 38.58 -9.74
N LYS A 296 -17.42 38.29 -8.45
CA LYS A 296 -17.29 36.95 -7.87
C LYS A 296 -18.61 36.54 -7.23
N LEU A 297 -19.10 35.35 -7.57
CA LEU A 297 -20.26 34.72 -6.95
C LEU A 297 -19.77 33.62 -6.00
N LEU A 298 -19.90 33.86 -4.70
CA LEU A 298 -19.50 32.96 -3.63
C LEU A 298 -20.73 32.26 -3.04
N PHE A 299 -20.67 30.94 -2.98
CA PHE A 299 -21.60 30.09 -2.25
C PHE A 299 -20.88 29.54 -1.03
N LYS A 300 -21.40 29.82 0.16
CA LYS A 300 -20.90 29.25 1.42
C LYS A 300 -21.93 28.30 1.98
N VAL A 301 -21.50 27.08 2.24
CA VAL A 301 -22.36 26.01 2.76
C VAL A 301 -21.74 25.40 4.00
N LYS A 302 -22.61 25.01 4.94
CA LYS A 302 -22.26 24.18 6.09
C LYS A 302 -23.03 22.88 6.01
N ASP A 303 -22.41 21.79 6.43
CA ASP A 303 -23.02 20.46 6.52
C ASP A 303 -23.63 19.98 5.18
N ALA A 304 -22.95 20.23 4.07
CA ALA A 304 -23.37 19.72 2.76
C ALA A 304 -23.18 18.19 2.69
N SER A 305 -24.08 17.47 2.03
CA SER A 305 -24.01 16.01 1.91
C SER A 305 -23.91 15.56 0.46
N TYR A 306 -22.98 14.64 0.17
CA TYR A 306 -22.86 13.96 -1.11
C TYR A 306 -22.86 12.44 -0.89
N GLY A 307 -23.89 11.74 -1.37
CA GLY A 307 -24.00 10.29 -1.19
C GLY A 307 -23.93 9.83 0.27
N GLY A 308 -24.37 10.69 1.21
CA GLY A 308 -24.33 10.44 2.66
C GLY A 308 -23.04 10.86 3.37
N VAL A 309 -22.01 11.34 2.66
CA VAL A 309 -20.81 11.92 3.27
C VAL A 309 -21.04 13.41 3.53
N VAL A 310 -20.78 13.87 4.75
CA VAL A 310 -20.97 15.26 5.15
C VAL A 310 -19.66 16.04 5.06
N ALA A 311 -19.70 17.19 4.40
CA ALA A 311 -18.67 18.21 4.44
C ALA A 311 -19.06 19.28 5.48
N ASP A 312 -18.22 19.48 6.50
CA ASP A 312 -18.47 20.46 7.57
C ASP A 312 -18.60 21.88 7.00
N SER A 313 -17.75 22.23 6.03
CA SER A 313 -17.84 23.49 5.30
C SER A 313 -17.44 23.34 3.84
N GLY A 314 -18.16 24.04 2.97
CA GLY A 314 -17.84 24.18 1.57
C GLY A 314 -17.91 25.63 1.12
N ILE A 315 -16.97 26.04 0.28
CA ILE A 315 -16.99 27.33 -0.41
C ILE A 315 -16.86 27.05 -1.90
N VAL A 316 -17.80 27.57 -2.69
CA VAL A 316 -17.72 27.59 -4.15
C VAL A 316 -17.61 29.04 -4.59
N GLU A 317 -16.59 29.37 -5.37
CA GLU A 317 -16.43 30.69 -6.00
C GLU A 317 -16.53 30.52 -7.52
N LEU A 318 -17.49 31.20 -8.15
CA LEU A 318 -17.49 31.44 -9.59
C LEU A 318 -16.96 32.84 -9.84
N SER A 319 -15.96 32.97 -10.71
CA SER A 319 -15.33 34.25 -11.03
C SER A 319 -14.85 34.29 -12.48
N LYS A 320 -14.35 35.45 -12.90
CA LYS A 320 -13.93 35.73 -14.28
C LYS A 320 -15.11 35.60 -15.26
N PHE A 321 -16.29 36.06 -14.84
CA PHE A 321 -17.41 36.26 -15.75
C PHE A 321 -16.97 37.10 -16.95
N LEU A 322 -17.56 36.86 -18.12
CA LEU A 322 -17.24 37.56 -19.38
C LEU A 322 -15.81 37.32 -19.93
N HIS A 323 -15.03 36.39 -19.37
CA HIS A 323 -13.74 35.95 -19.91
C HIS A 323 -13.90 34.75 -20.84
N LYS A 324 -12.79 34.21 -21.39
CA LYS A 324 -12.81 33.03 -22.27
C LYS A 324 -13.35 31.75 -21.59
N GLN A 325 -13.16 31.62 -20.28
CA GLN A 325 -13.66 30.52 -19.45
C GLN A 325 -13.93 31.06 -18.04
N THR A 326 -15.05 30.64 -17.47
CA THR A 326 -15.38 30.89 -16.06
C THR A 326 -14.50 30.01 -15.17
N LEU A 327 -13.97 30.59 -14.09
CA LEU A 327 -13.20 29.88 -13.08
C LEU A 327 -14.12 29.49 -11.92
N LEU A 328 -14.20 28.19 -11.64
CA LEU A 328 -14.83 27.63 -10.46
C LEU A 328 -13.75 27.21 -9.47
N LYS A 329 -13.72 27.83 -8.28
CA LYS A 329 -12.90 27.36 -7.17
C LYS A 329 -13.79 26.66 -6.15
N LEU A 330 -13.39 25.47 -5.76
CA LEU A 330 -14.09 24.65 -4.77
C LEU A 330 -13.14 24.43 -3.60
N ASN A 331 -13.52 24.85 -2.41
CA ASN A 331 -12.85 24.52 -1.16
C ASN A 331 -13.81 23.70 -0.31
N ILE A 332 -13.43 22.48 0.02
CA ILE A 332 -14.22 21.57 0.84
C ILE A 332 -13.37 21.19 2.04
N GLN A 333 -13.95 21.30 3.23
CA GLN A 333 -13.36 20.80 4.47
C GLN A 333 -14.29 19.75 5.09
N SER A 334 -13.72 18.64 5.52
CA SER A 334 -14.43 17.60 6.25
C SER A 334 -13.52 16.97 7.30
N LYS A 335 -14.07 16.78 8.50
CA LYS A 335 -13.43 16.13 9.65
C LYS A 335 -13.71 14.63 9.71
N GLN A 336 -14.67 14.15 8.92
CA GLN A 336 -15.17 12.78 8.98
C GLN A 336 -15.37 12.18 7.58
N ALA A 337 -14.65 12.70 6.57
CA ALA A 337 -14.69 12.14 5.23
C ALA A 337 -14.06 10.75 5.22
N ILE A 338 -14.53 9.93 4.28
CA ILE A 338 -13.98 8.60 3.99
C ILE A 338 -13.64 8.59 2.50
N LEU A 339 -12.38 8.30 2.16
CA LEU A 339 -11.92 8.18 0.77
C LEU A 339 -12.36 6.83 0.17
N ASP A 340 -13.67 6.72 -0.10
CA ASP A 340 -14.29 5.53 -0.68
C ASP A 340 -14.72 5.73 -2.14
N SER A 341 -15.44 4.75 -2.69
CA SER A 341 -15.91 4.77 -4.08
C SER A 341 -16.77 5.99 -4.43
N ARG A 342 -17.43 6.65 -3.45
CA ARG A 342 -18.23 7.85 -3.69
C ARG A 342 -17.34 9.04 -4.01
N ILE A 343 -16.31 9.28 -3.19
CA ILE A 343 -15.35 10.37 -3.41
C ILE A 343 -14.44 10.05 -4.60
N LEU A 344 -13.94 8.81 -4.68
CA LEU A 344 -13.11 8.36 -5.80
C LEU A 344 -13.84 8.46 -7.14
N GLY A 345 -15.16 8.23 -7.18
CA GLY A 345 -15.98 8.41 -8.37
C GLY A 345 -16.10 9.87 -8.84
N ILE A 346 -16.04 10.84 -7.92
CA ILE A 346 -15.95 12.27 -8.31
C ILE A 346 -14.59 12.55 -8.91
N LEU A 347 -13.52 12.08 -8.27
CA LEU A 347 -12.14 12.31 -8.71
C LEU A 347 -11.89 11.68 -10.09
N SER A 348 -12.38 10.46 -10.32
CA SER A 348 -12.23 9.77 -11.61
C SER A 348 -12.96 10.46 -12.76
N TYR A 349 -14.07 11.15 -12.50
CA TYR A 349 -14.75 11.98 -13.50
C TYR A 349 -13.86 13.13 -14.00
N TYR A 350 -12.94 13.62 -13.18
CA TYR A 350 -11.95 14.63 -13.53
C TYR A 350 -10.57 14.04 -13.87
N ASP A 351 -10.53 12.76 -14.27
CA ASP A 351 -9.32 12.00 -14.64
C ASP A 351 -8.30 11.79 -13.51
N ILE A 352 -8.70 12.00 -12.24
CA ILE A 352 -7.86 11.75 -11.06
C ILE A 352 -8.15 10.33 -10.53
N ASN A 353 -7.30 9.37 -10.91
CA ASN A 353 -7.46 7.96 -10.53
C ASN A 353 -6.47 7.57 -9.43
N LEU A 354 -6.97 7.39 -8.20
CA LEU A 354 -6.14 6.96 -7.06
C LEU A 354 -6.26 5.45 -6.83
N PRO A 355 -5.15 4.69 -6.70
CA PRO A 355 -5.16 3.24 -6.51
C PRO A 355 -5.39 2.83 -5.03
N VAL A 356 -6.15 3.62 -4.27
CA VAL A 356 -6.38 3.41 -2.84
C VAL A 356 -7.86 3.51 -2.52
N SER A 357 -8.33 2.65 -1.61
CA SER A 357 -9.71 2.70 -1.09
C SER A 357 -9.71 2.51 0.42
N GLN A 358 -10.28 3.48 1.12
CA GLN A 358 -10.42 3.45 2.57
C GLN A 358 -11.66 2.65 2.95
N LYS A 359 -11.50 1.63 3.81
CA LYS A 359 -12.61 0.79 4.28
C LYS A 359 -13.22 1.29 5.59
N SER A 360 -12.41 1.91 6.45
CA SER A 360 -12.80 2.38 7.78
C SER A 360 -11.89 3.51 8.27
N GLY A 361 -12.28 4.12 9.40
CA GLY A 361 -11.58 5.26 10.00
C GLY A 361 -12.10 6.60 9.50
N TYR A 362 -11.52 7.68 10.00
CA TYR A 362 -11.91 9.04 9.64
C TYR A 362 -10.72 9.78 9.03
N VAL A 363 -11.03 10.69 8.12
CA VAL A 363 -10.07 11.61 7.54
C VAL A 363 -10.49 13.03 7.87
N ASP A 364 -9.60 13.76 8.55
CA ASP A 364 -9.73 15.20 8.77
C ASP A 364 -8.88 15.93 7.73
N GLY A 365 -9.51 16.72 6.88
CA GLY A 365 -8.79 17.34 5.79
C GLY A 365 -9.60 18.33 4.99
N TYR A 366 -8.92 18.89 4.00
CA TYR A 366 -9.51 19.76 3.01
C TYR A 366 -9.03 19.41 1.61
N ILE A 367 -9.84 19.77 0.63
CA ILE A 367 -9.49 19.75 -0.79
C ILE A 367 -9.89 21.05 -1.44
N ASN A 368 -9.01 21.54 -2.31
CA ASN A 368 -9.20 22.69 -3.16
C ASN A 368 -9.15 22.22 -4.62
N LEU A 369 -10.15 22.58 -5.41
CA LEU A 369 -10.17 22.36 -6.85
C LEU A 369 -10.34 23.70 -7.55
N ASP A 370 -9.41 24.05 -8.43
CA ASP A 370 -9.54 25.19 -9.34
C ASP A 370 -9.86 24.64 -10.74
N ILE A 371 -11.12 24.80 -11.15
CA ILE A 371 -11.68 24.23 -12.37
C ILE A 371 -11.96 25.36 -13.38
N LEU A 372 -11.27 25.34 -14.52
CA LEU A 372 -11.66 26.13 -15.68
C LEU A 372 -12.79 25.40 -16.41
N LEU A 373 -13.99 25.98 -16.39
CA LEU A 373 -15.18 25.36 -16.97
C LEU A 373 -15.05 25.23 -18.50
N PRO A 374 -15.53 24.12 -19.08
CA PRO A 374 -15.40 23.86 -20.51
C PRO A 374 -16.22 24.85 -21.32
N THR A 375 -15.75 25.19 -22.52
CA THR A 375 -16.54 25.93 -23.52
C THR A 375 -16.59 25.14 -24.81
N LYS A 376 -17.35 25.61 -25.81
CA LYS A 376 -17.35 25.01 -27.16
C LYS A 376 -15.96 24.89 -27.81
N LYS A 377 -14.93 25.58 -27.29
CA LYS A 377 -13.58 25.65 -27.90
C LYS A 377 -12.44 25.23 -26.97
N LEU A 378 -12.68 25.10 -25.66
CA LEU A 378 -11.64 24.87 -24.66
C LEU A 378 -12.10 23.78 -23.69
N GLU A 379 -11.24 22.79 -23.46
CA GLU A 379 -11.48 21.70 -22.53
C GLU A 379 -11.38 22.18 -21.07
N THR A 380 -11.88 21.35 -20.17
CA THR A 380 -11.76 21.55 -18.73
C THR A 380 -10.30 21.43 -18.31
N LYS A 381 -9.83 22.33 -17.44
CA LYS A 381 -8.55 22.17 -16.74
C LYS A 381 -8.79 22.24 -15.25
N VAL A 382 -8.22 21.29 -14.53
CA VAL A 382 -8.37 21.18 -13.07
C VAL A 382 -6.98 21.27 -12.45
N ALA A 383 -6.80 22.20 -11.52
CA ALA A 383 -5.67 22.20 -10.59
C ALA A 383 -6.18 21.77 -9.22
N THR A 384 -5.45 20.89 -8.54
CA THR A 384 -5.90 20.30 -7.28
C THR A 384 -4.88 20.52 -6.18
N SER A 385 -5.35 20.83 -4.98
CA SER A 385 -4.51 20.76 -3.79
C SER A 385 -5.32 20.28 -2.60
N GLY A 386 -4.71 19.51 -1.72
CA GLY A 386 -5.42 18.99 -0.55
C GLY A 386 -4.47 18.51 0.53
N PHE A 387 -5.02 18.44 1.74
CA PHE A 387 -4.35 17.87 2.89
C PHE A 387 -5.35 17.02 3.66
N PHE A 388 -4.94 15.81 4.01
CA PHE A 388 -5.78 14.83 4.69
C PHE A 388 -4.97 14.16 5.78
N LYS A 389 -5.46 14.24 7.01
CA LYS A 389 -4.94 13.51 8.15
C LYS A 389 -5.75 12.23 8.35
N ILE A 390 -5.12 11.11 8.05
CA ILE A 390 -5.69 9.78 8.20
C ILE A 390 -5.33 9.27 9.59
N ILE A 391 -6.30 8.79 10.36
CA ILE A 391 -6.09 8.26 11.72
C ILE A 391 -6.87 6.94 11.86
N ASP A 392 -6.24 5.94 12.48
CA ASP A 392 -6.82 4.64 12.81
C ASP A 392 -7.68 4.04 11.68
N SER A 393 -7.10 3.94 10.49
CA SER A 393 -7.82 3.60 9.25
C SER A 393 -7.30 2.31 8.61
N THR A 394 -8.21 1.48 8.10
CA THR A 394 -7.83 0.32 7.29
C THR A 394 -7.90 0.68 5.81
N ILE A 395 -6.77 0.58 5.11
CA ILE A 395 -6.66 0.85 3.67
C ILE A 395 -6.43 -0.46 2.93
N GLY A 396 -7.20 -0.68 1.86
CA GLY A 396 -6.98 -1.76 0.92
C GLY A 396 -6.08 -1.31 -0.24
N ILE A 397 -5.02 -2.05 -0.52
CA ILE A 397 -4.14 -1.86 -1.69
C ILE A 397 -4.03 -3.21 -2.40
N SER A 398 -4.57 -3.32 -3.61
CA SER A 398 -4.50 -4.53 -4.45
C SER A 398 -4.83 -5.86 -3.72
N GLY A 399 -5.84 -5.84 -2.84
CA GLY A 399 -6.27 -7.01 -2.07
C GLY A 399 -5.55 -7.23 -0.73
N VAL A 400 -4.52 -6.44 -0.42
CA VAL A 400 -3.85 -6.42 0.89
C VAL A 400 -4.49 -5.35 1.77
N GLU A 401 -4.81 -5.71 3.02
CA GLU A 401 -5.32 -4.78 4.01
C GLU A 401 -4.20 -4.31 4.94
N LEU A 402 -3.99 -3.00 4.99
CA LEU A 402 -3.01 -2.35 5.85
C LEU A 402 -3.75 -1.50 6.88
N PHE A 403 -3.31 -1.57 8.13
CA PHE A 403 -3.78 -0.67 9.17
C PHE A 403 -2.85 0.55 9.25
N ILE A 404 -3.42 1.75 9.16
CA ILE A 404 -2.72 3.01 9.24
C ILE A 404 -3.09 3.68 10.56
N LYS A 405 -2.13 3.75 11.48
CA LYS A 405 -2.28 4.45 12.78
C LYS A 405 -2.44 5.95 12.55
N GLN A 406 -1.56 6.50 11.71
CA GLN A 406 -1.59 7.90 11.32
C GLN A 406 -0.94 8.05 9.94
N ALA A 407 -1.42 9.00 9.12
CA ALA A 407 -0.72 9.50 7.93
C ALA A 407 -1.14 10.94 7.61
N ASP A 408 -0.19 11.75 7.14
CA ASP A 408 -0.41 13.09 6.62
C ASP A 408 -0.31 13.02 5.08
N LEU A 409 -1.45 13.04 4.40
CA LEU A 409 -1.54 12.94 2.95
C LEU A 409 -1.67 14.35 2.33
N TYR A 410 -0.78 14.66 1.40
CA TYR A 410 -0.74 15.89 0.62
C TYR A 410 -1.04 15.57 -0.83
N ILE A 411 -1.97 16.31 -1.43
CA ILE A 411 -2.30 16.20 -2.85
C ILE A 411 -1.94 17.53 -3.49
N LYS A 412 -1.22 17.49 -4.62
CA LYS A 412 -0.97 18.64 -5.48
C LYS A 412 -0.92 18.18 -6.92
N ASP A 413 -1.94 18.55 -7.68
CA ASP A 413 -2.12 18.14 -9.07
C ASP A 413 -2.01 16.60 -9.20
N ASN A 414 -0.98 16.11 -9.87
CA ASN A 414 -0.75 14.68 -10.14
C ASN A 414 0.19 14.02 -9.12
N ILE A 415 0.61 14.76 -8.09
CA ILE A 415 1.49 14.28 -7.04
C ILE A 415 0.71 14.06 -5.75
N VAL A 416 0.81 12.85 -5.20
CA VAL A 416 0.24 12.49 -3.90
C VAL A 416 1.37 12.05 -2.99
N ALA A 417 1.64 12.81 -1.92
CA ALA A 417 2.67 12.50 -0.95
C ALA A 417 2.04 12.09 0.39
N ALA A 418 2.42 10.96 0.96
CA ALA A 418 2.08 10.60 2.33
C ALA A 418 3.34 10.70 3.20
N ALA A 419 3.26 11.54 4.23
CA ALA A 419 4.32 11.74 5.21
C ALA A 419 3.83 11.38 6.62
N ASN A 420 4.76 11.10 7.52
CA ASN A 420 4.44 10.69 8.89
C ASN A 420 3.47 9.49 8.92
N THR A 421 3.58 8.59 7.93
CA THR A 421 2.70 7.41 7.83
C THR A 421 3.22 6.33 8.76
N TYR A 422 2.36 5.79 9.62
CA TYR A 422 2.65 4.65 10.46
C TYR A 422 1.74 3.50 10.08
N VAL A 423 2.34 2.48 9.48
CA VAL A 423 1.64 1.33 8.91
C VAL A 423 1.91 0.10 9.77
N GLN A 424 0.85 -0.65 10.02
CA GLN A 424 0.90 -1.96 10.66
C GLN A 424 0.26 -3.00 9.74
N PHE A 425 0.92 -4.14 9.61
CA PHE A 425 0.40 -5.31 8.92
C PHE A 425 0.50 -6.54 9.83
N LYS A 426 -0.65 -6.90 10.41
CA LYS A 426 -0.81 -8.02 11.34
C LYS A 426 0.24 -7.94 12.47
N ASP A 427 0.81 -9.08 12.82
CA ASP A 427 1.91 -9.31 13.76
C ASP A 427 3.28 -9.41 13.06
N ILE A 428 3.37 -8.98 11.79
CA ILE A 428 4.55 -9.16 10.94
C ILE A 428 5.33 -7.86 10.77
N LEU A 429 4.64 -6.72 10.64
CA LEU A 429 5.25 -5.43 10.29
C LEU A 429 4.61 -4.29 11.09
N ASP A 430 5.45 -3.49 11.74
CA ASP A 430 5.16 -2.11 12.15
C ASP A 430 6.24 -1.21 11.54
N SER A 431 5.84 -0.18 10.80
CA SER A 431 6.77 0.64 10.04
C SER A 431 6.34 2.09 9.90
N LYS A 432 7.32 2.99 9.97
CA LYS A 432 7.15 4.34 9.43
C LYS A 432 7.36 4.29 7.92
N VAL A 433 6.41 4.78 7.16
CA VAL A 433 6.46 4.81 5.70
C VAL A 433 6.25 6.24 5.23
N ASP A 434 7.13 6.74 4.39
CA ASP A 434 6.90 7.98 3.66
C ASP A 434 6.92 7.64 2.17
N LEU A 435 5.97 8.15 1.40
CA LEU A 435 5.87 7.85 -0.03
C LEU A 435 5.42 9.05 -0.85
N VAL A 436 5.82 9.07 -2.11
CA VAL A 436 5.39 10.02 -3.13
C VAL A 436 4.91 9.22 -4.33
N ILE A 437 3.67 9.45 -4.73
CA ILE A 437 3.02 8.85 -5.89
C ILE A 437 2.93 9.93 -6.96
N ASP A 438 3.44 9.62 -8.15
CA ASP A 438 3.18 10.39 -9.35
C ASP A 438 2.15 9.63 -10.20
N THR A 439 0.94 10.18 -10.30
CA THR A 439 -0.19 9.53 -10.98
C THR A 439 -0.12 9.63 -12.50
N ASP A 440 0.70 10.55 -13.05
CA ASP A 440 0.88 10.69 -14.50
C ASP A 440 1.77 9.59 -15.06
N ILE A 441 2.94 9.41 -14.43
CA ILE A 441 3.90 8.37 -14.82
C ILE A 441 3.60 7.03 -14.14
N LYS A 442 2.66 7.01 -13.18
CA LYS A 442 2.22 5.83 -12.42
C LYS A 442 3.38 5.15 -11.68
N GLN A 443 4.13 5.95 -10.94
CA GLN A 443 5.27 5.50 -10.12
C GLN A 443 5.11 5.93 -8.66
N ILE A 444 5.70 5.15 -7.75
CA ILE A 444 5.78 5.45 -6.31
C ILE A 444 7.24 5.40 -5.88
N ASP A 445 7.72 6.48 -5.29
CA ASP A 445 8.94 6.48 -4.49
C ASP A 445 8.55 6.24 -3.03
N LEU A 446 9.07 5.17 -2.42
CA LEU A 446 8.73 4.77 -1.06
C LEU A 446 9.98 4.62 -0.20
N VAL A 447 9.91 5.15 1.03
CA VAL A 447 10.90 4.95 2.08
C VAL A 447 10.21 4.36 3.29
N ALA A 448 10.56 3.12 3.65
CA ALA A 448 10.08 2.46 4.86
C ALA A 448 11.19 2.34 5.90
N VAL A 449 10.86 2.60 7.15
CA VAL A 449 11.71 2.34 8.32
C VAL A 449 10.90 1.46 9.28
N PRO A 450 10.97 0.13 9.13
CA PRO A 450 10.26 -0.77 10.01
C PRO A 450 10.84 -0.68 11.43
N THR A 451 10.00 -0.39 12.41
CA THR A 451 10.37 -0.52 13.83
C THR A 451 10.35 -1.97 14.25
N TYR A 452 9.50 -2.76 13.60
CA TYR A 452 9.42 -4.19 13.76
C TYR A 452 9.12 -4.81 12.39
N PHE A 453 9.98 -5.71 11.96
CA PHE A 453 9.70 -6.58 10.83
C PHE A 453 10.21 -7.95 11.19
N ASN A 454 9.30 -8.87 11.44
CA ASN A 454 9.70 -10.20 11.87
C ASN A 454 8.87 -11.28 11.19
N ILE A 455 9.56 -12.07 10.37
CA ILE A 455 9.03 -13.33 9.87
C ILE A 455 9.54 -14.41 10.82
N ASN A 456 8.94 -14.46 12.01
CA ASN A 456 9.30 -15.42 13.04
C ASN A 456 8.44 -16.66 12.92
N LYS A 457 9.08 -17.81 12.70
CA LYS A 457 8.45 -19.12 12.88
C LYS A 457 9.35 -19.94 13.80
N ASN A 458 8.85 -20.25 14.98
CA ASN A 458 9.56 -21.00 16.03
C ASN A 458 10.88 -20.35 16.50
N ASN A 459 10.89 -19.02 16.72
CA ASN A 459 12.00 -18.24 17.30
C ASN A 459 13.31 -18.15 16.48
N SER A 460 13.28 -18.55 15.21
CA SER A 460 14.38 -18.29 14.27
C SER A 460 14.12 -16.95 13.57
N ASN A 461 14.85 -15.89 13.94
CA ASN A 461 14.83 -14.63 13.19
C ASN A 461 15.42 -14.89 11.78
N LEU A 462 14.56 -15.22 10.81
CA LEU A 462 14.97 -15.52 9.43
C LEU A 462 15.49 -14.25 8.74
N VAL A 463 14.75 -13.16 8.90
CA VAL A 463 15.04 -11.85 8.33
C VAL A 463 14.61 -10.78 9.31
N ASP A 464 15.48 -9.82 9.56
CA ASP A 464 15.30 -8.67 10.45
C ASP A 464 15.70 -7.37 9.73
N PHE A 465 14.69 -6.60 9.36
CA PHE A 465 14.85 -5.26 8.79
C PHE A 465 14.69 -4.15 9.82
N ALA A 466 14.51 -4.46 11.11
CA ALA A 466 14.20 -3.48 12.13
C ALA A 466 15.23 -2.34 12.17
N ASN A 467 14.71 -1.11 12.22
CA ASN A 467 15.44 0.15 12.28
C ASN A 467 16.36 0.42 11.09
N LYS A 468 16.15 -0.22 9.94
CA LYS A 468 16.92 0.03 8.71
C LYS A 468 16.02 0.58 7.63
N ALA A 469 16.43 1.71 7.04
CA ALA A 469 15.67 2.33 5.97
C ALA A 469 15.73 1.49 4.69
N ILE A 470 14.56 1.19 4.14
CA ILE A 470 14.37 0.51 2.86
C ILE A 470 13.82 1.55 1.89
N LYS A 471 14.57 1.80 0.82
CA LYS A 471 14.14 2.64 -0.30
C LYS A 471 13.72 1.74 -1.45
N THR A 472 12.59 2.04 -2.06
CA THR A 472 12.08 1.25 -3.18
C THR A 472 11.28 2.12 -4.13
N LYS A 473 11.27 1.70 -5.39
CA LYS A 473 10.44 2.27 -6.44
C LYS A 473 9.40 1.26 -6.86
N ILE A 474 8.15 1.71 -7.01
CA ILE A 474 7.04 0.89 -7.46
C ILE A 474 6.52 1.46 -8.77
N ASP A 475 6.49 0.65 -9.82
CA ASP A 475 5.91 0.95 -11.12
C ASP A 475 4.57 0.21 -11.23
N PHE A 476 3.48 0.98 -11.42
CA PHE A 476 2.13 0.47 -11.64
C PHE A 476 1.55 1.02 -12.96
N SER A 477 2.42 1.32 -13.93
CA SER A 477 2.02 1.81 -15.25
C SER A 477 1.30 0.77 -16.10
N LYS A 478 1.53 -0.51 -15.80
CA LYS A 478 0.91 -1.70 -16.39
C LYS A 478 -0.03 -2.36 -15.37
N ASP A 479 -0.77 -3.37 -15.81
CA ASP A 479 -1.64 -4.16 -14.92
C ASP A 479 -0.84 -4.88 -13.81
N ASP A 480 0.40 -5.27 -14.11
CA ASP A 480 1.33 -5.87 -13.16
C ASP A 480 2.09 -4.78 -12.38
N ILE A 481 2.23 -4.96 -11.07
CA ILE A 481 2.99 -4.05 -10.19
C ILE A 481 4.42 -4.55 -10.09
N PHE A 482 5.39 -3.69 -10.43
CA PHE A 482 6.80 -3.99 -10.29
C PHE A 482 7.42 -3.17 -9.16
N VAL A 483 8.09 -3.83 -8.22
CA VAL A 483 8.76 -3.22 -7.06
C VAL A 483 10.25 -3.48 -7.16
N ASP A 484 11.04 -2.41 -7.20
CA ASP A 484 12.50 -2.47 -7.30
C ASP A 484 13.15 -2.12 -5.96
N PHE A 485 13.97 -3.03 -5.44
CA PHE A 485 14.81 -2.84 -4.27
C PHE A 485 16.27 -2.74 -4.71
N GLU A 486 16.61 -1.65 -5.42
CA GLU A 486 17.91 -1.42 -6.05
C GLU A 486 19.09 -1.66 -5.08
N ASP A 487 19.02 -1.10 -3.87
CA ASP A 487 20.06 -1.24 -2.82
C ASP A 487 20.29 -2.70 -2.38
N HIS A 488 19.29 -3.56 -2.56
CA HIS A 488 19.29 -4.98 -2.17
C HIS A 488 19.46 -5.91 -3.37
N ASN A 489 19.57 -5.38 -4.59
CA ASN A 489 19.62 -6.13 -5.84
C ASN A 489 18.50 -7.19 -5.93
N ALA A 490 17.29 -6.77 -5.57
CA ALA A 490 16.10 -7.59 -5.54
C ALA A 490 14.91 -6.88 -6.18
N SER A 491 13.98 -7.64 -6.73
CA SER A 491 12.76 -7.12 -7.34
C SER A 491 11.57 -8.01 -7.00
N VAL A 492 10.39 -7.42 -6.90
CA VAL A 492 9.13 -8.14 -6.76
C VAL A 492 8.19 -7.76 -7.90
N GLU A 493 7.61 -8.75 -8.56
CA GLU A 493 6.58 -8.56 -9.59
C GLU A 493 5.28 -9.17 -9.05
N ILE A 494 4.22 -8.37 -9.00
CA ILE A 494 2.92 -8.75 -8.46
C ILE A 494 1.90 -8.71 -9.60
N SER A 495 1.39 -9.87 -9.97
CA SER A 495 0.30 -10.06 -10.93
C SER A 495 -0.69 -11.11 -10.41
N ASP A 496 -1.05 -12.13 -11.19
CA ASP A 496 -1.78 -13.31 -10.72
C ASP A 496 -1.02 -14.12 -9.65
N PHE A 497 0.29 -13.89 -9.55
CA PHE A 497 1.20 -14.49 -8.59
C PHE A 497 2.32 -13.49 -8.24
N ILE A 498 2.97 -13.69 -7.10
CA ILE A 498 4.09 -12.86 -6.64
C ILE A 498 5.39 -13.55 -7.05
N LYS A 499 6.17 -12.92 -7.94
CA LYS A 499 7.55 -13.33 -8.22
C LYS A 499 8.51 -12.49 -7.38
N VAL A 500 9.39 -13.13 -6.61
CA VAL A 500 10.46 -12.45 -5.86
C VAL A 500 11.79 -12.90 -6.46
N ASN A 501 12.57 -11.97 -7.00
CA ASN A 501 13.90 -12.25 -7.53
C ASN A 501 14.93 -11.54 -6.65
N ILE A 502 15.86 -12.30 -6.09
CA ILE A 502 17.02 -11.81 -5.35
C ILE A 502 18.24 -12.20 -6.16
N ASN A 503 18.84 -11.24 -6.86
CA ASN A 503 19.96 -11.51 -7.77
C ASN A 503 21.28 -11.72 -7.02
N ASP A 504 21.40 -11.14 -5.82
CA ASP A 504 22.59 -11.24 -4.98
C ASP A 504 22.24 -11.26 -3.48
N ILE A 505 22.18 -12.46 -2.90
CA ILE A 505 21.90 -12.64 -1.47
C ILE A 505 22.95 -11.98 -0.56
N SER A 506 24.15 -11.63 -1.06
CA SER A 506 25.17 -10.98 -0.25
C SER A 506 24.72 -9.61 0.26
N LYS A 507 23.83 -8.93 -0.50
CA LYS A 507 23.20 -7.67 -0.12
C LYS A 507 22.17 -7.83 1.00
N LEU A 508 21.68 -9.04 1.24
CA LEU A 508 20.75 -9.37 2.30
C LEU A 508 21.45 -9.81 3.60
N LEU A 509 22.76 -10.06 3.59
CA LEU A 509 23.51 -10.49 4.79
C LEU A 509 23.28 -9.61 6.02
N PRO A 510 23.23 -8.26 5.93
CA PRO A 510 22.95 -7.42 7.10
C PRO A 510 21.56 -7.67 7.70
N TYR A 511 20.63 -8.17 6.90
CA TYR A 511 19.21 -8.28 7.22
C TYR A 511 18.76 -9.73 7.43
N ALA A 512 19.57 -10.73 7.06
CA ALA A 512 19.18 -12.13 7.12
C ALA A 512 20.17 -12.92 8.00
N PRO A 513 19.95 -12.97 9.33
CA PRO A 513 20.81 -13.72 10.25
C PRO A 513 20.99 -15.19 9.85
N ILE A 514 19.96 -15.79 9.25
CA ILE A 514 20.02 -17.17 8.76
C ILE A 514 21.10 -17.39 7.69
N LEU A 515 21.33 -16.41 6.81
CA LEU A 515 22.40 -16.49 5.80
C LEU A 515 23.78 -16.46 6.46
N GLN A 516 23.93 -15.76 7.59
CA GLN A 516 25.18 -15.72 8.35
C GLN A 516 25.42 -17.04 9.10
N ILE A 517 24.40 -17.58 9.76
CA ILE A 517 24.48 -18.86 10.50
C ILE A 517 24.88 -20.02 9.57
N LEU A 518 24.30 -20.03 8.36
CA LEU A 518 24.57 -21.02 7.32
C LEU A 518 25.77 -20.67 6.41
N ASP A 519 26.55 -19.63 6.73
CA ASP A 519 27.69 -19.14 5.92
C ASP A 519 27.38 -18.98 4.41
N LEU A 520 26.14 -18.62 4.06
CA LEU A 520 25.67 -18.41 2.69
C LEU A 520 25.98 -16.99 2.24
N LYS A 521 27.15 -16.82 1.63
CA LYS A 521 27.70 -15.50 1.27
C LYS A 521 27.32 -15.00 -0.13
N SER A 522 26.91 -15.89 -1.03
CA SER A 522 26.74 -15.56 -2.45
C SER A 522 25.74 -16.51 -3.11
N GLY A 523 24.90 -15.94 -3.97
CA GLY A 523 23.86 -16.71 -4.66
C GLY A 523 22.72 -15.83 -5.15
N ASN A 524 21.80 -16.44 -5.87
CA ASN A 524 20.53 -15.86 -6.27
C ASN A 524 19.37 -16.77 -5.85
N ILE A 525 18.21 -16.17 -5.63
CA ILE A 525 16.99 -16.86 -5.24
C ILE A 525 15.85 -16.27 -6.06
N ASN A 526 15.08 -17.14 -6.72
CA ASN A 526 13.83 -16.80 -7.38
C ASN A 526 12.69 -17.54 -6.69
N LEU A 527 11.70 -16.82 -6.22
CA LEU A 527 10.48 -17.37 -5.60
C LEU A 527 9.30 -17.04 -6.49
N MET A 528 8.36 -17.98 -6.60
CA MET A 528 7.06 -17.75 -7.20
C MET A 528 6.00 -18.22 -6.23
N ILE A 529 5.17 -17.29 -5.76
CA ILE A 529 4.18 -17.49 -4.70
C ILE A 529 2.80 -17.23 -5.30
N LYS A 530 1.95 -18.25 -5.36
CA LYS A 530 0.55 -18.12 -5.79
C LYS A 530 -0.38 -17.85 -4.61
N ASN A 531 -0.10 -18.48 -3.46
CA ASN A 531 -0.79 -18.25 -2.19
C ASN A 531 0.06 -18.81 -1.04
N ALA A 532 -0.43 -18.70 0.20
CA ALA A 532 0.29 -19.12 1.41
C ALA A 532 0.69 -20.62 1.45
N ASN A 533 0.06 -21.47 0.63
CA ASN A 533 0.32 -22.91 0.59
C ASN A 533 0.95 -23.38 -0.74
N ASP A 534 1.10 -22.49 -1.73
CA ASP A 534 1.58 -22.79 -3.08
C ASP A 534 2.70 -21.83 -3.44
N MET A 535 3.93 -22.31 -3.28
CA MET A 535 5.17 -21.59 -3.53
C MET A 535 6.19 -22.52 -4.19
N THR A 536 6.89 -22.01 -5.20
CA THR A 536 8.09 -22.65 -5.77
C THR A 536 9.30 -21.75 -5.58
N MET A 537 10.48 -22.36 -5.49
CA MET A 537 11.74 -21.68 -5.29
C MET A 537 12.81 -22.29 -6.19
N ASN A 538 13.65 -21.44 -6.77
CA ASN A 538 14.92 -21.84 -7.36
C ASN A 538 16.03 -21.00 -6.73
N ALA A 539 17.08 -21.64 -6.24
CA ALA A 539 18.22 -20.96 -5.65
C ALA A 539 19.52 -21.49 -6.23
N ASN A 540 20.42 -20.60 -6.62
CA ASN A 540 21.79 -20.95 -6.97
C ASN A 540 22.72 -20.37 -5.91
N LEU A 541 23.38 -21.24 -5.15
CA LEU A 541 24.31 -20.89 -4.10
C LEU A 541 25.74 -21.08 -4.61
N TYR A 542 26.63 -20.15 -4.29
CA TYR A 542 28.03 -20.15 -4.73
C TYR A 542 28.98 -19.92 -3.55
N LYS A 543 30.26 -20.22 -3.75
CA LYS A 543 31.33 -20.03 -2.75
C LYS A 543 31.04 -20.75 -1.42
N LEU A 544 30.40 -21.92 -1.51
CA LEU A 544 30.15 -22.76 -0.36
C LEU A 544 31.47 -23.29 0.21
N ASN A 545 31.63 -23.22 1.53
CA ASN A 545 32.86 -23.64 2.21
C ASN A 545 32.66 -24.86 3.12
N TYR A 546 31.60 -25.64 2.88
CA TYR A 546 31.32 -26.85 3.64
C TYR A 546 32.34 -27.95 3.34
N PRO A 547 32.73 -28.79 4.33
CA PRO A 547 33.70 -29.88 4.19
C PRO A 547 33.07 -31.11 3.50
N VAL A 548 32.37 -30.87 2.39
CA VAL A 548 31.64 -31.88 1.62
C VAL A 548 32.18 -31.90 0.19
N TYR A 549 32.48 -33.10 -0.29
CA TYR A 549 33.14 -33.37 -1.55
C TYR A 549 32.30 -34.34 -2.38
N GLY A 550 32.42 -34.26 -3.71
CA GLY A 550 32.00 -35.37 -4.57
C GLY A 550 32.90 -36.59 -4.34
N LEU A 551 32.42 -37.78 -4.72
CA LEU A 551 33.25 -38.99 -4.71
C LEU A 551 34.42 -38.93 -5.73
N ASP A 552 34.45 -37.91 -6.59
CA ASP A 552 35.57 -37.55 -7.46
C ASP A 552 36.68 -36.76 -6.74
N GLY A 553 36.49 -36.43 -5.46
CA GLY A 553 37.42 -35.67 -4.63
C GLY A 553 37.29 -34.15 -4.76
N ASN A 554 36.39 -33.64 -5.60
CA ASN A 554 36.20 -32.19 -5.76
C ASN A 554 35.28 -31.62 -4.68
N LYS A 555 35.68 -30.50 -4.06
CA LYS A 555 34.87 -29.82 -3.04
C LYS A 555 33.59 -29.24 -3.65
N ILE A 556 32.45 -29.43 -3.01
CA ILE A 556 31.17 -28.88 -3.48
C ILE A 556 31.08 -27.40 -3.10
N GLN A 557 31.40 -26.53 -4.07
CA GLN A 557 31.41 -25.07 -3.87
C GLN A 557 30.15 -24.35 -4.37
N SER A 558 29.26 -25.06 -5.06
CA SER A 558 28.01 -24.52 -5.58
C SER A 558 26.88 -25.53 -5.56
N LEU A 559 25.66 -25.06 -5.34
CA LEU A 559 24.44 -25.85 -5.38
C LEU A 559 23.35 -25.11 -6.17
N ALA A 560 22.70 -25.82 -7.09
CA ALA A 560 21.47 -25.36 -7.72
C ALA A 560 20.31 -26.16 -7.11
N ILE A 561 19.43 -25.46 -6.41
CA ILE A 561 18.34 -26.04 -5.59
C ILE A 561 17.02 -25.63 -6.21
N SER A 562 16.18 -26.60 -6.52
CA SER A 562 14.76 -26.39 -6.81
C SER A 562 13.93 -26.80 -5.59
N GLY A 563 12.85 -26.07 -5.32
CA GLY A 563 11.99 -26.38 -4.20
C GLY A 563 10.53 -26.03 -4.43
N ALA A 564 9.66 -26.73 -3.69
CA ALA A 564 8.22 -26.54 -3.74
C ALA A 564 7.61 -26.71 -2.33
N LEU A 565 6.65 -25.87 -2.01
CA LEU A 565 5.83 -25.98 -0.81
C LEU A 565 4.66 -26.93 -1.09
N ASN A 566 4.51 -27.97 -0.28
CA ASN A 566 3.39 -28.90 -0.34
C ASN A 566 2.91 -29.24 1.08
N ASN A 567 1.65 -28.90 1.38
CA ASN A 567 1.00 -29.18 2.67
C ASN A 567 1.85 -28.76 3.90
N GLY A 568 2.43 -27.56 3.86
CA GLY A 568 3.25 -27.02 4.95
C GLY A 568 4.69 -27.57 5.02
N ASN A 569 5.10 -28.43 4.08
CA ASN A 569 6.49 -28.89 3.95
C ASN A 569 7.15 -28.26 2.72
N LEU A 570 8.33 -27.65 2.92
CA LEU A 570 9.17 -27.19 1.84
C LEU A 570 10.11 -28.34 1.42
N LEU A 571 9.87 -28.87 0.22
CA LEU A 571 10.71 -29.89 -0.41
C LEU A 571 11.79 -29.19 -1.22
N LEU A 572 13.05 -29.56 -1.02
CA LEU A 572 14.23 -29.01 -1.69
C LEU A 572 15.01 -30.15 -2.34
N GLN A 573 15.45 -29.94 -3.57
CA GLN A 573 16.22 -30.90 -4.34
C GLN A 573 17.34 -30.19 -5.06
N ASP A 574 18.56 -30.68 -4.88
CA ASP A 574 19.71 -30.30 -5.70
C ASP A 574 19.59 -30.91 -7.10
N SER A 575 19.95 -30.13 -8.11
CA SER A 575 20.05 -30.55 -9.52
C SER A 575 20.88 -31.82 -9.79
N SER A 576 21.88 -32.10 -8.94
CA SER A 576 22.75 -33.28 -9.03
C SER A 576 22.16 -34.51 -8.32
N ASN A 577 20.99 -34.40 -7.68
CA ASN A 577 20.35 -35.44 -6.87
C ASN A 577 21.22 -35.96 -5.71
N ARG A 578 22.23 -35.20 -5.28
CA ARG A 578 23.10 -35.55 -4.16
C ARG A 578 22.50 -35.13 -2.82
N LEU A 579 21.64 -34.11 -2.83
CA LEU A 579 21.03 -33.56 -1.64
C LEU A 579 19.53 -33.33 -1.86
N ASN A 580 18.71 -33.95 -1.02
CA ASN A 580 17.30 -33.62 -0.90
C ASN A 580 17.02 -33.19 0.53
N ALA A 581 16.25 -32.13 0.74
CA ALA A 581 15.84 -31.72 2.07
C ALA A 581 14.32 -31.51 2.14
N THR A 582 13.74 -31.88 3.26
CA THR A 582 12.36 -31.58 3.60
C THR A 582 12.38 -30.74 4.88
N ILE A 583 11.79 -29.55 4.81
CA ILE A 583 11.65 -28.65 5.95
C ILE A 583 10.16 -28.61 6.31
N ASN A 584 9.80 -29.10 7.49
CA ASN A 584 8.45 -28.95 8.00
C ASN A 584 8.30 -27.51 8.51
N LEU A 585 7.51 -26.68 7.82
CA LEU A 585 7.41 -25.29 8.22
C LEU A 585 6.67 -25.13 9.55
N THR A 586 5.87 -26.10 10.01
CA THR A 586 5.12 -26.00 11.27
C THR A 586 6.00 -26.34 12.48
N SER A 587 6.71 -27.47 12.46
CA SER A 587 7.61 -27.84 13.56
C SER A 587 9.00 -27.21 13.46
N GLY A 588 9.43 -26.85 12.24
CA GLY A 588 10.80 -26.42 11.96
C GLY A 588 11.76 -27.60 11.71
N ASP A 589 11.29 -28.84 11.84
CA ASP A 589 12.13 -30.03 11.67
C ASP A 589 12.69 -30.12 10.24
N ILE A 590 13.95 -30.53 10.15
CA ILE A 590 14.68 -30.64 8.88
C ILE A 590 15.09 -32.09 8.68
N LEU A 591 14.67 -32.69 7.55
CA LEU A 591 15.15 -33.98 7.08
C LEU A 591 16.03 -33.75 5.86
N ILE A 592 17.31 -34.14 5.94
CA ILE A 592 18.27 -34.07 4.85
C ILE A 592 18.59 -35.50 4.41
N ASN A 593 18.58 -35.75 3.10
CA ASN A 593 19.05 -37.00 2.50
C ASN A 593 20.25 -36.67 1.61
N GLY A 594 21.44 -37.07 2.04
CA GLY A 594 22.68 -36.95 1.32
C GLY A 594 23.07 -38.27 0.66
N ASN A 595 23.43 -38.23 -0.62
CA ASN A 595 23.79 -39.41 -1.41
C ASN A 595 25.08 -39.16 -2.19
N ASN A 596 25.96 -40.16 -2.27
CA ASN A 596 27.17 -40.11 -3.12
C ASN A 596 28.09 -38.92 -2.83
N VAL A 597 28.40 -38.70 -1.55
CA VAL A 597 29.29 -37.61 -1.10
C VAL A 597 30.38 -38.16 -0.19
N LEU A 598 31.50 -37.43 -0.12
CA LEU A 598 32.52 -37.58 0.89
C LEU A 598 32.40 -36.43 1.90
N VAL A 599 32.44 -36.75 3.19
CA VAL A 599 32.42 -35.76 4.28
C VAL A 599 33.72 -35.85 5.06
N ASP A 600 34.47 -34.75 5.12
CA ASP A 600 35.71 -34.66 5.89
C ASP A 600 35.40 -34.20 7.31
N LEU A 601 35.45 -35.14 8.27
CA LEU A 601 35.14 -34.87 9.66
C LEU A 601 36.23 -34.06 10.34
N ASP A 602 37.50 -34.22 9.94
CA ASP A 602 38.61 -33.43 10.47
C ASP A 602 38.39 -31.95 10.11
N GLU A 603 38.09 -31.66 8.83
CA GLU A 603 37.80 -30.29 8.37
C GLU A 603 36.53 -29.72 9.03
N MET A 604 35.48 -30.55 9.23
CA MET A 604 34.26 -30.13 9.95
C MET A 604 34.55 -29.77 11.41
N LEU A 605 35.39 -30.55 12.10
CA LEU A 605 35.83 -30.34 13.48
C LEU A 605 36.85 -29.21 13.63
N GLU A 606 37.38 -28.64 12.53
CA GLU A 606 38.19 -27.43 12.54
C GLU A 606 37.44 -26.20 11.98
N SER A 607 36.33 -26.41 11.30
CA SER A 607 35.57 -25.37 10.60
C SER A 607 35.16 -24.21 11.50
N LYS A 608 35.22 -22.99 10.93
CA LYS A 608 34.76 -21.73 11.55
C LYS A 608 33.32 -21.37 11.19
N ILE A 609 32.63 -22.22 10.43
CA ILE A 609 31.22 -22.00 10.10
C ILE A 609 30.42 -22.00 11.41
N PRO A 610 29.60 -20.97 11.70
CA PRO A 610 28.91 -20.83 12.98
C PRO A 610 28.14 -22.08 13.42
N LEU A 611 27.46 -22.75 12.47
CA LEU A 611 26.75 -24.00 12.72
C LEU A 611 27.64 -25.10 13.34
N PHE A 612 28.90 -25.22 12.90
CA PHE A 612 29.85 -26.21 13.43
C PHE A 612 30.63 -25.69 14.66
N ALA A 613 30.90 -24.38 14.70
CA ALA A 613 31.62 -23.75 15.82
C ALA A 613 30.79 -23.75 17.11
N ASN A 614 29.48 -23.51 17.03
CA ASN A 614 28.57 -23.53 18.17
C ASN A 614 28.46 -24.91 18.85
N MET A 615 28.84 -25.99 18.16
CA MET A 615 28.94 -27.32 18.76
C MET A 615 30.13 -27.46 19.73
N ARG A 616 30.99 -26.44 19.86
CA ARG A 616 32.24 -26.48 20.64
C ARG A 616 32.27 -25.58 21.88
N ASP A 617 31.37 -24.61 22.02
CA ASP A 617 31.44 -23.61 23.11
C ASP A 617 30.59 -24.01 24.33
N GLU A 618 31.25 -24.30 25.46
CA GLU A 618 30.61 -24.64 26.75
C GLU A 618 29.89 -23.46 27.41
N ASN A 619 30.25 -22.23 27.04
CA ASN A 619 29.87 -21.01 27.77
C ASN A 619 28.68 -20.24 27.17
N GLN A 620 28.02 -20.76 26.12
CA GLN A 620 26.87 -20.08 25.48
C GLN A 620 25.55 -20.88 25.53
N ILE A 621 25.42 -21.84 26.45
CA ILE A 621 24.10 -22.43 26.73
C ILE A 621 23.33 -21.44 27.60
N SER A 622 22.66 -20.49 26.92
CA SER A 622 21.62 -19.68 27.55
C SER A 622 20.60 -20.64 28.16
N GLN A 623 20.24 -20.44 29.44
CA GLN A 623 19.25 -21.21 30.20
C GLN A 623 17.80 -21.10 29.66
N ASP A 624 17.61 -20.77 28.39
CA ASP A 624 16.27 -20.70 27.80
C ASP A 624 15.84 -22.12 27.42
N ASP A 625 14.80 -22.63 28.08
CA ASP A 625 14.20 -23.98 27.98
C ASP A 625 13.57 -24.26 26.59
N LYS A 626 14.34 -24.14 25.51
CA LYS A 626 13.84 -24.37 24.15
C LYS A 626 14.52 -25.59 23.54
N GLU A 627 13.70 -26.55 23.12
CA GLU A 627 14.14 -27.71 22.35
C GLU A 627 14.81 -27.23 21.06
N PRO A 628 16.03 -27.69 20.74
CA PRO A 628 16.70 -27.32 19.49
C PRO A 628 15.92 -27.83 18.27
N THR A 629 16.08 -27.17 17.12
CA THR A 629 15.57 -27.68 15.85
C THR A 629 16.08 -29.10 15.60
N LYS A 630 15.16 -30.05 15.42
CA LYS A 630 15.50 -31.44 15.15
C LYS A 630 15.92 -31.59 13.69
N ILE A 631 17.21 -31.83 13.48
CA ILE A 631 17.79 -32.09 12.16
C ILE A 631 18.09 -33.58 12.07
N THR A 632 17.51 -34.25 11.08
CA THR A 632 17.80 -35.65 10.76
C THR A 632 18.50 -35.70 9.41
N ILE A 633 19.68 -36.32 9.35
CA ILE A 633 20.47 -36.50 8.13
C ILE A 633 20.53 -38.00 7.83
N ASN A 634 19.97 -38.42 6.71
CA ASN A 634 20.18 -39.75 6.17
C ASN A 634 21.29 -39.68 5.12
N ALA A 635 22.24 -40.59 5.23
CA ALA A 635 23.36 -40.72 4.31
C ALA A 635 23.27 -42.07 3.58
N SER A 636 23.39 -42.06 2.26
CA SER A 636 23.47 -43.29 1.45
C SER A 636 24.70 -43.25 0.57
N ASN A 637 25.44 -44.36 0.51
CA ASN A 637 26.68 -44.47 -0.28
C ASN A 637 27.62 -43.26 -0.05
N THR A 638 28.03 -43.07 1.21
CA THR A 638 28.82 -41.93 1.68
C THR A 638 30.19 -42.40 2.18
N LEU A 639 31.22 -41.61 1.92
CA LEU A 639 32.54 -41.79 2.52
C LEU A 639 32.72 -40.81 3.67
N LEU A 640 33.13 -41.26 4.84
CA LEU A 640 33.60 -40.37 5.90
C LEU A 640 35.11 -40.41 5.96
N LYS A 641 35.75 -39.25 6.10
CA LYS A 641 37.19 -39.15 6.31
C LYS A 641 37.49 -38.65 7.71
N LEU A 642 38.34 -39.37 8.45
CA LEU A 642 38.77 -39.05 9.81
C LEU A 642 40.19 -39.61 10.05
N PHE A 643 41.11 -38.80 10.60
CA PHE A 643 42.52 -39.16 10.78
C PHE A 643 43.20 -39.67 9.50
N LYS A 644 42.85 -39.10 8.34
CA LYS A 644 43.26 -39.53 6.98
C LYS A 644 42.68 -40.86 6.49
N TYR A 645 41.94 -41.59 7.32
CA TYR A 645 41.29 -42.85 6.93
C TYR A 645 39.89 -42.61 6.38
N GLU A 646 39.50 -43.37 5.37
CA GLU A 646 38.18 -43.32 4.74
C GLU A 646 37.32 -44.51 5.18
N PHE A 647 36.09 -44.22 5.60
CA PHE A 647 35.12 -45.19 6.10
C PHE A 647 33.92 -45.22 5.16
N ASP A 648 33.69 -46.38 4.54
CA ASP A 648 32.54 -46.62 3.69
C ASP A 648 31.25 -46.75 4.50
N ILE A 649 30.26 -45.92 4.20
CA ILE A 649 28.91 -46.00 4.79
C ILE A 649 27.90 -46.28 3.68
N ASN A 650 27.33 -47.49 3.68
CA ASN A 650 26.25 -47.81 2.76
C ASN A 650 24.96 -47.05 3.13
N GLN A 651 24.64 -47.03 4.41
CA GLN A 651 23.49 -46.33 4.98
C GLN A 651 23.85 -45.76 6.34
N GLY A 652 23.44 -44.54 6.61
CA GLY A 652 23.56 -43.94 7.93
C GLY A 652 22.41 -42.99 8.21
N ALA A 653 22.13 -42.79 9.49
CA ALA A 653 21.29 -41.69 9.95
C ALA A 653 22.00 -40.96 11.09
N LEU A 654 21.79 -39.66 11.15
CA LEU A 654 22.24 -38.78 12.23
C LEU A 654 21.06 -37.91 12.64
N GLN A 655 20.88 -37.71 13.93
CA GLN A 655 19.89 -36.83 14.49
C GLN A 655 20.54 -35.91 15.52
N THR A 656 20.32 -34.60 15.39
CA THR A 656 20.80 -33.63 16.36
C THR A 656 20.08 -33.80 17.70
N THR A 657 20.78 -33.52 18.79
CA THR A 657 20.26 -33.48 20.16
C THR A 657 20.64 -32.13 20.79
N LYS A 658 20.12 -31.84 22.00
CA LYS A 658 20.44 -30.60 22.73
C LYS A 658 21.93 -30.30 22.85
N ASN A 659 22.74 -31.34 23.02
CA ASN A 659 24.16 -31.22 23.31
C ASN A 659 25.06 -31.87 22.24
N GLY A 660 24.53 -32.22 21.06
CA GLY A 660 25.31 -32.92 20.05
C GLY A 660 24.46 -33.69 19.05
N PHE A 661 24.72 -34.98 18.89
CA PHE A 661 23.98 -35.84 17.97
C PHE A 661 24.00 -37.31 18.38
N VAL A 662 23.03 -38.06 17.89
CA VAL A 662 23.07 -39.53 17.84
C VAL A 662 23.11 -39.95 16.39
N SER A 663 23.93 -40.95 16.06
CA SER A 663 24.06 -41.45 14.70
C SER A 663 24.23 -42.95 14.68
N ASN A 664 23.71 -43.58 13.64
CA ASN A 664 24.00 -44.96 13.29
C ASN A 664 24.52 -45.01 11.85
N ALA A 665 25.55 -45.80 11.61
CA ALA A 665 26.13 -46.06 10.31
C ALA A 665 26.19 -47.56 10.08
N ARG A 666 25.98 -47.98 8.84
CA ARG A 666 25.97 -49.37 8.42
C ARG A 666 26.85 -49.58 7.20
N ASN A 667 27.69 -50.58 7.27
CA ASN A 667 28.40 -51.16 6.13
C ASN A 667 28.11 -52.66 6.09
N LYS A 668 27.41 -53.16 5.06
CA LYS A 668 26.91 -54.55 5.00
C LYS A 668 26.26 -55.04 6.30
N ASN A 669 26.93 -55.89 7.08
CA ASN A 669 26.46 -56.42 8.37
C ASN A 669 26.99 -55.64 9.58
N GLY A 670 28.01 -54.81 9.38
CA GLY A 670 28.61 -53.97 10.41
C GLY A 670 27.74 -52.76 10.72
N VAL A 671 27.63 -52.45 12.01
CA VAL A 671 26.87 -51.31 12.52
C VAL A 671 27.74 -50.53 13.50
N ALA A 672 27.83 -49.22 13.29
CA ALA A 672 28.45 -48.29 14.21
C ALA A 672 27.39 -47.32 14.76
N ASN A 673 27.27 -47.24 16.08
CA ASN A 673 26.46 -46.24 16.77
C ASN A 673 27.39 -45.20 17.37
N LEU A 674 27.10 -43.93 17.12
CA LEU A 674 27.85 -42.78 17.59
C LEU A 674 26.92 -41.91 18.43
N LYS A 675 27.40 -41.43 19.57
CA LYS A 675 26.70 -40.43 20.38
C LYS A 675 27.68 -39.32 20.74
N LEU A 676 27.47 -38.13 20.16
CA LEU A 676 28.11 -36.90 20.62
C LEU A 676 27.26 -36.27 21.71
N ASP A 677 27.86 -36.09 22.88
CA ASP A 677 27.30 -35.33 24.00
C ASP A 677 28.39 -34.36 24.49
N ASN A 678 28.14 -33.06 24.31
CA ASN A 678 29.12 -31.99 24.43
C ASN A 678 30.31 -32.19 23.46
N LYS A 679 31.53 -32.42 23.98
CA LYS A 679 32.76 -32.65 23.18
C LYS A 679 33.19 -34.11 23.09
N THR A 680 32.36 -35.02 23.61
CA THR A 680 32.73 -36.43 23.77
C THR A 680 31.89 -37.27 22.82
N ILE A 681 32.54 -38.00 21.90
CA ILE A 681 31.87 -38.96 21.01
C ILE A 681 32.04 -40.36 21.60
N GLU A 682 30.95 -40.97 22.04
CA GLU A 682 30.88 -42.41 22.33
C GLU A 682 30.71 -43.19 21.03
N ILE A 683 31.54 -44.21 20.83
CA ILE A 683 31.55 -45.05 19.63
C ILE A 683 31.26 -46.49 20.04
N ARG A 684 30.29 -47.13 19.39
CA ARG A 684 29.98 -48.56 19.53
C ARG A 684 29.77 -49.20 18.16
N ALA A 685 30.81 -49.85 17.67
CA ALA A 685 30.86 -50.54 16.40
C ALA A 685 30.94 -52.06 16.60
N SER A 686 30.19 -52.82 15.81
CA SER A 686 30.20 -54.28 15.84
C SER A 686 29.91 -54.89 14.47
N ASN A 687 30.34 -56.14 14.28
CA ASN A 687 30.06 -56.98 13.11
C ASN A 687 30.58 -56.45 11.77
N PHE A 688 31.63 -55.62 11.77
CA PHE A 688 32.31 -55.25 10.53
C PHE A 688 33.09 -56.44 9.97
N ASP A 689 33.21 -56.54 8.64
CA ASP A 689 33.90 -57.65 7.95
C ASP A 689 35.36 -57.29 7.63
N ASP A 690 36.09 -58.28 7.13
CA ASP A 690 37.49 -58.15 6.72
C ASP A 690 37.67 -57.18 5.56
N GLU A 691 36.74 -57.14 4.59
CA GLU A 691 36.78 -56.16 3.48
C GLU A 691 36.77 -54.73 4.00
N PHE A 692 35.89 -54.40 4.96
CA PHE A 692 35.84 -53.07 5.57
C PHE A 692 37.15 -52.71 6.27
N ILE A 693 37.71 -53.64 7.07
CA ILE A 693 38.98 -53.40 7.79
C ILE A 693 40.15 -53.23 6.83
N ASN A 694 40.29 -54.12 5.84
CA ASN A 694 41.37 -54.06 4.87
C ASN A 694 41.31 -52.78 4.02
N LYS A 695 40.09 -52.29 3.73
CA LYS A 695 39.90 -51.03 3.01
C LYS A 695 40.38 -49.83 3.81
N ILE A 696 40.07 -49.76 5.11
CA ILE A 696 40.54 -48.69 6.00
C ILE A 696 42.07 -48.61 5.98
N PHE A 697 42.76 -49.75 6.11
CA PHE A 697 44.23 -49.78 6.18
C PHE A 697 44.92 -49.84 4.81
N HIS A 698 44.16 -49.86 3.71
CA HIS A 698 44.66 -50.04 2.35
C HIS A 698 45.62 -51.25 2.18
N LYS A 699 45.40 -52.31 2.96
CA LYS A 699 46.28 -53.50 3.02
C LYS A 699 45.48 -54.73 3.45
N GLU A 700 45.77 -55.89 2.86
CA GLU A 700 45.14 -57.17 3.23
C GLU A 700 45.76 -57.75 4.51
N ILE A 701 45.41 -57.16 5.65
CA ILE A 701 45.94 -57.52 6.98
C ILE A 701 45.15 -58.62 7.67
N VAL A 702 43.88 -58.80 7.29
CA VAL A 702 42.98 -59.80 7.87
C VAL A 702 42.16 -60.50 6.79
N LYS A 703 41.72 -61.72 7.08
CA LYS A 703 40.86 -62.53 6.22
C LYS A 703 39.78 -63.23 7.04
N GLY A 704 38.52 -63.02 6.66
CA GLY A 704 37.34 -63.49 7.37
C GLY A 704 37.16 -62.89 8.77
N GLY A 705 36.13 -63.35 9.48
CA GLY A 705 35.83 -62.96 10.86
C GLY A 705 34.96 -61.72 11.01
N THR A 706 34.83 -61.25 12.25
CA THR A 706 34.08 -60.03 12.59
C THR A 706 34.87 -59.11 13.50
N PHE A 707 34.67 -57.81 13.30
CA PHE A 707 35.41 -56.76 13.99
C PHE A 707 34.47 -55.81 14.72
N GLY A 708 34.92 -55.30 15.87
CA GLY A 708 34.18 -54.37 16.70
C GLY A 708 35.10 -53.36 17.38
N LEU A 709 34.53 -52.23 17.79
CA LEU A 709 35.23 -51.15 18.46
C LEU A 709 34.27 -50.46 19.43
N ILE A 710 34.66 -50.35 20.70
CA ILE A 710 33.91 -49.57 21.69
C ILE A 710 34.86 -48.59 22.34
N GLY A 711 34.53 -47.31 22.34
CA GLY A 711 35.42 -46.30 22.90
C GLY A 711 34.83 -44.92 22.93
N ILE A 712 35.69 -43.97 23.30
CA ILE A 712 35.37 -42.56 23.44
C ILE A 712 36.42 -41.76 22.66
N TYR A 713 35.95 -40.76 21.92
CA TYR A 713 36.78 -39.76 21.28
C TYR A 713 36.54 -38.37 21.89
N LYS A 714 37.62 -37.68 22.28
CA LYS A 714 37.60 -36.31 22.82
C LYS A 714 38.92 -35.59 22.53
N ASP A 715 38.86 -34.33 22.13
CA ASP A 715 40.02 -33.44 21.93
C ASP A 715 41.16 -34.02 21.07
N GLY A 716 40.82 -34.61 19.92
CA GLY A 716 41.82 -35.19 19.01
C GLY A 716 42.37 -36.55 19.44
N LYS A 717 41.79 -37.17 20.47
CA LYS A 717 42.28 -38.44 21.02
C LYS A 717 41.14 -39.45 21.19
N PHE A 718 41.37 -40.69 20.76
CA PHE A 718 40.46 -41.82 20.93
C PHE A 718 41.00 -42.80 21.97
N LEU A 719 40.13 -43.36 22.80
CA LEU A 719 40.43 -44.46 23.72
C LEU A 719 39.33 -45.51 23.63
N GLY A 720 39.68 -46.77 23.43
CA GLY A 720 38.70 -47.83 23.37
C GLY A 720 39.27 -49.24 23.38
N ASP A 721 38.35 -50.20 23.30
CA ASP A 721 38.64 -51.62 23.12
C ASP A 721 38.24 -52.02 21.70
N ALA A 722 39.21 -52.46 20.90
CA ALA A 722 38.98 -53.13 19.62
C ALA A 722 38.87 -54.63 19.84
N THR A 723 37.96 -55.28 19.12
CA THR A 723 37.73 -56.73 19.19
C THR A 723 37.72 -57.34 17.80
N MET A 724 38.28 -58.55 17.68
CA MET A 724 38.21 -59.36 16.48
C MET A 724 37.84 -60.80 16.86
N SER A 725 37.06 -61.48 16.03
CA SER A 725 36.60 -62.84 16.28
C SER A 725 36.64 -63.68 15.01
N ASN A 726 37.06 -64.94 15.13
CA ASN A 726 37.11 -65.94 14.05
C ASN A 726 37.77 -65.42 12.76
N THR A 727 38.91 -64.73 12.88
CA THR A 727 39.63 -64.11 11.76
C THR A 727 40.99 -64.76 11.57
N SER A 728 41.62 -64.54 10.41
CA SER A 728 43.03 -64.88 10.19
C SER A 728 43.82 -63.61 9.87
N VAL A 729 44.91 -63.36 10.59
CA VAL A 729 45.85 -62.30 10.25
C VAL A 729 46.75 -62.78 9.11
N THR A 730 46.79 -62.00 8.03
CA THR A 730 47.52 -62.32 6.79
C THR A 730 48.54 -61.24 6.47
N ASN A 731 49.64 -61.60 5.83
CA ASN A 731 50.60 -60.65 5.25
C ASN A 731 51.17 -59.59 6.23
N MET A 732 51.32 -59.94 7.52
CA MET A 732 52.00 -59.10 8.51
C MET A 732 53.46 -59.57 8.70
N ALA A 733 54.42 -58.71 8.35
CA ALA A 733 55.85 -59.00 8.46
C ALA A 733 56.28 -59.25 9.93
N SER A 734 55.66 -58.55 10.90
CA SER A 734 55.89 -58.78 12.33
C SER A 734 55.53 -60.19 12.76
N LEU A 735 54.38 -60.70 12.33
CA LEU A 735 53.94 -62.06 12.58
C LEU A 735 54.91 -63.07 11.94
N GLN A 736 55.30 -62.87 10.68
CA GLN A 736 56.24 -63.76 9.99
C GLN A 736 57.60 -63.83 10.70
N ASN A 737 58.10 -62.69 11.20
CA ASN A 737 59.37 -62.62 11.89
C ASN A 737 59.30 -63.25 13.29
N ILE A 738 58.19 -63.05 14.03
CA ILE A 738 57.89 -63.76 15.28
C ILE A 738 57.88 -65.28 15.06
N LEU A 739 57.20 -65.76 14.01
CA LEU A 739 57.13 -67.18 13.69
C LEU A 739 58.50 -67.76 13.34
N THR A 740 59.28 -67.04 12.53
CA THR A 740 60.64 -67.44 12.16
C THR A 740 61.54 -67.52 13.40
N LEU A 741 61.38 -66.61 14.37
CA LEU A 741 62.11 -66.63 15.64
C LEU A 741 61.73 -67.84 16.49
N ILE A 742 60.43 -68.17 16.59
CA ILE A 742 59.95 -69.36 17.30
C ILE A 742 60.48 -70.64 16.64
N ASP A 743 60.43 -70.72 15.31
CA ASP A 743 60.97 -71.85 14.53
C ASP A 743 62.50 -71.98 14.64
N ALA A 744 63.22 -70.90 14.94
CA ALA A 744 64.66 -70.91 15.10
C ALA A 744 65.13 -71.43 16.48
N ILE A 745 64.22 -71.59 17.46
CA ILE A 745 64.55 -72.05 18.82
C ILE A 745 64.55 -73.59 18.88
N PRO A 746 65.71 -74.27 19.00
CA PRO A 746 65.79 -75.73 18.90
C PRO A 746 64.96 -76.50 19.94
N SER A 747 64.71 -75.89 21.11
CA SER A 747 63.86 -76.46 22.16
C SER A 747 62.35 -76.42 21.84
N LEU A 748 61.93 -75.59 20.88
CA LEU A 748 60.53 -75.43 20.46
C LEU A 748 60.21 -76.17 19.15
N VAL A 749 61.21 -76.41 18.29
CA VAL A 749 61.10 -77.07 16.97
C VAL A 749 60.53 -78.50 17.03
N VAL A 750 60.68 -79.21 18.15
CA VAL A 750 60.19 -80.59 18.32
C VAL A 750 58.65 -80.65 18.40
N PHE A 751 57.97 -79.51 18.58
CA PHE A 751 56.54 -79.41 18.87
C PHE A 751 55.73 -78.69 17.77
N LYS A 752 55.93 -79.05 16.48
CA LYS A 752 55.21 -78.47 15.33
C LYS A 752 53.74 -78.14 15.66
N LEU A 753 53.46 -76.84 15.74
CA LEU A 753 52.20 -76.26 16.21
C LEU A 753 51.09 -76.44 15.14
N PRO A 754 50.02 -77.22 15.39
CA PRO A 754 48.88 -77.27 14.49
C PRO A 754 48.07 -75.95 14.60
N GLY A 755 47.85 -75.29 13.46
CA GLY A 755 47.12 -74.02 13.33
C GLY A 755 47.86 -72.93 12.54
N PHE A 756 49.12 -73.18 12.16
CA PHE A 756 49.84 -72.38 11.17
C PHE A 756 49.74 -73.03 9.79
N SER A 757 48.98 -72.43 8.89
CA SER A 757 48.96 -72.80 7.47
C SER A 757 49.74 -71.77 6.66
N THR A 758 50.05 -72.06 5.40
CA THR A 758 50.61 -71.09 4.43
C THR A 758 49.67 -69.91 4.13
N SER A 759 48.59 -69.74 4.89
CA SER A 759 47.47 -68.83 4.65
C SER A 759 47.27 -67.76 5.73
N GLY A 760 48.04 -67.75 6.82
CA GLY A 760 47.95 -66.76 7.91
C GLY A 760 47.87 -67.38 9.32
N TYR A 761 47.77 -66.52 10.36
CA TYR A 761 47.58 -66.93 11.77
C TYR A 761 46.12 -66.77 12.18
N GLU A 762 45.51 -67.87 12.60
CA GLU A 762 44.10 -67.94 13.00
C GLU A 762 43.89 -67.43 14.43
N ILE A 763 42.94 -66.51 14.58
CA ILE A 763 42.52 -65.86 15.82
C ILE A 763 41.07 -66.24 16.12
N ASP A 764 40.85 -66.93 17.24
CA ASP A 764 39.50 -67.22 17.73
C ASP A 764 38.83 -65.95 18.24
N ASN A 765 39.55 -65.22 19.11
CA ASN A 765 39.14 -63.92 19.64
C ASN A 765 40.37 -63.09 20.01
N ALA A 766 40.30 -61.78 19.80
CA ALA A 766 41.23 -60.86 20.42
C ALA A 766 40.52 -59.63 20.95
N LYS A 767 41.10 -59.06 22.01
CA LYS A 767 40.72 -57.79 22.59
C LYS A 767 41.97 -56.93 22.74
N ILE A 768 41.95 -55.76 22.13
CA ILE A 768 43.07 -54.82 22.15
C ILE A 768 42.58 -53.49 22.71
N ARG A 769 43.13 -53.07 23.84
CA ARG A 769 42.90 -51.72 24.38
C ARG A 769 43.82 -50.73 23.68
N ILE A 770 43.22 -49.79 22.96
CA ILE A 770 43.92 -48.86 22.07
C ILE A 770 43.64 -47.42 22.46
N GLY A 771 44.69 -46.60 22.45
CA GLY A 771 44.63 -45.14 22.50
C GLY A 771 45.21 -44.57 21.20
N ILE A 772 44.51 -43.69 20.52
CA ILE A 772 44.93 -43.12 19.22
C ILE A 772 44.94 -41.60 19.31
N ASN A 773 45.97 -40.96 18.75
CA ASN A 773 45.97 -39.54 18.43
C ASN A 773 46.65 -39.32 17.07
N SER A 774 46.92 -38.07 16.69
CA SER A 774 47.56 -37.72 15.42
C SER A 774 48.99 -38.23 15.24
N GLU A 775 49.69 -38.58 16.32
CA GLU A 775 51.11 -38.94 16.31
C GLU A 775 51.35 -40.44 16.62
N PHE A 776 50.51 -41.05 17.45
CA PHE A 776 50.76 -42.37 18.02
C PHE A 776 49.48 -43.24 18.10
N ILE A 777 49.65 -44.54 17.89
CA ILE A 777 48.73 -45.58 18.36
C ILE A 777 49.38 -46.29 19.55
N ALA A 778 48.77 -46.14 20.71
CA ALA A 778 49.16 -46.78 21.95
C ALA A 778 48.34 -48.05 22.17
N LEU A 779 48.98 -49.20 22.29
CA LEU A 779 48.37 -50.48 22.58
C LEU A 779 48.63 -50.79 24.06
N GLU A 780 47.70 -50.40 24.95
CA GLU A 780 47.85 -50.59 26.41
C GLU A 780 47.86 -52.06 26.79
N LYS A 781 46.97 -52.83 26.13
CA LYS A 781 46.83 -54.25 26.34
C LYS A 781 46.42 -54.91 25.04
N ILE A 782 47.28 -55.77 24.54
CA ILE A 782 47.03 -56.72 23.46
C ILE A 782 46.71 -58.05 24.16
N ALA A 783 45.59 -58.67 23.81
CA ALA A 783 45.25 -60.01 24.25
C ALA A 783 44.63 -60.76 23.07
N ILE A 784 45.39 -61.66 22.45
CA ILE A 784 45.02 -62.44 21.28
C ILE A 784 44.99 -63.90 21.68
N ASN A 785 43.83 -64.52 21.54
CA ASN A 785 43.61 -65.94 21.71
C ASN A 785 43.53 -66.57 20.32
N GLY A 786 44.65 -67.14 19.85
CA GLY A 786 44.70 -67.82 18.56
C GLY A 786 44.76 -69.34 18.67
N SER A 787 44.60 -70.03 17.55
CA SER A 787 44.43 -71.49 17.53
C SER A 787 45.64 -72.26 18.09
N SER A 788 46.86 -71.76 17.85
CA SER A 788 48.11 -72.41 18.30
C SER A 788 48.82 -71.72 19.46
N VAL A 789 48.78 -70.39 19.50
CA VAL A 789 49.51 -69.55 20.48
C VAL A 789 48.59 -68.47 21.04
N ASP A 790 48.79 -68.09 22.29
CA ASP A 790 48.26 -66.86 22.89
C ASP A 790 49.32 -65.76 22.75
N ILE A 791 48.90 -64.53 22.47
CA ILE A 791 49.77 -63.35 22.45
C ILE A 791 49.18 -62.32 23.39
N GLU A 792 49.94 -61.97 24.43
CA GLU A 792 49.66 -60.83 25.28
C GLU A 792 50.75 -59.77 25.10
N GLY A 793 50.47 -58.49 25.38
CA GLY A 793 51.51 -57.49 25.30
C GLY A 793 51.02 -56.05 25.34
N ALA A 794 51.95 -55.14 25.11
CA ALA A 794 51.69 -53.71 25.01
C ALA A 794 52.74 -53.05 24.10
N GLY A 795 52.44 -51.87 23.59
CA GLY A 795 53.39 -51.16 22.75
C GLY A 795 52.86 -49.87 22.18
N VAL A 796 53.66 -49.25 21.33
CA VAL A 796 53.33 -48.00 20.65
C VAL A 796 53.73 -48.10 19.18
N ILE A 797 52.90 -47.55 18.32
CA ILE A 797 53.18 -47.32 16.90
C ILE A 797 53.25 -45.81 16.71
N ASP A 798 54.37 -45.31 16.19
CA ASP A 798 54.55 -43.93 15.77
C ASP A 798 54.01 -43.77 14.34
N LEU A 799 52.95 -42.98 14.18
CA LEU A 799 52.28 -42.75 12.91
C LEU A 799 53.02 -41.76 12.00
N VAL A 800 53.94 -40.97 12.56
CA VAL A 800 54.71 -39.96 11.82
C VAL A 800 55.98 -40.58 11.26
N GLN A 801 56.67 -41.37 12.08
CA GLN A 801 57.89 -42.08 11.68
C GLN A 801 57.59 -43.45 11.07
N GLU A 802 56.35 -43.94 11.16
CA GLU A 802 55.94 -45.28 10.73
C GLU A 802 56.76 -46.38 11.43
N ASP A 803 57.11 -46.16 12.70
CA ASP A 803 57.89 -47.09 13.52
C ASP A 803 57.00 -47.81 14.53
N ILE A 804 57.27 -49.09 14.75
CA ILE A 804 56.56 -49.96 15.69
C ILE A 804 57.50 -50.35 16.83
N ASN A 805 56.98 -50.35 18.06
CA ASN A 805 57.69 -50.85 19.23
C ASN A 805 56.70 -51.59 20.14
N LEU A 806 56.69 -52.93 20.05
CA LEU A 806 55.84 -53.81 20.84
C LEU A 806 56.66 -54.70 21.75
N GLN A 807 56.15 -54.94 22.95
CA GLN A 807 56.59 -56.00 23.84
C GLN A 807 55.47 -57.03 23.94
N LEU A 808 55.77 -58.26 23.53
CA LEU A 808 54.82 -59.34 23.41
C LEU A 808 55.28 -60.54 24.24
N SER A 809 54.37 -61.06 25.03
CA SER A 809 54.48 -62.32 25.74
C SER A 809 53.71 -63.38 24.95
N ILE A 810 54.42 -64.34 24.40
CA ILE A 810 53.85 -65.38 23.54
C ILE A 810 53.77 -66.67 24.34
N SER A 811 52.55 -67.13 24.63
CA SER A 811 52.33 -68.39 25.33
C SER A 811 51.92 -69.50 24.36
N THR A 812 52.68 -70.58 24.36
CA THR A 812 52.46 -71.75 23.48
C THR A 812 51.86 -72.94 24.27
N MET A 813 51.51 -74.04 23.59
CA MET A 813 51.05 -75.34 24.15
C MET A 813 49.57 -75.53 24.53
N LYS A 814 48.63 -74.86 23.86
CA LYS A 814 47.18 -75.03 24.13
C LYS A 814 46.65 -76.47 23.99
N SER A 815 47.11 -77.21 22.98
CA SER A 815 46.61 -78.54 22.62
C SER A 815 47.12 -79.69 23.50
N LEU A 816 48.21 -79.47 24.26
CA LEU A 816 48.90 -80.50 25.06
C LEU A 816 48.59 -80.44 26.56
N SER A 817 47.96 -79.37 27.02
CA SER A 817 47.49 -79.18 28.41
C SER A 817 46.62 -80.35 28.92
N SER A 818 45.81 -80.94 28.04
CA SER A 818 44.95 -82.12 28.35
C SER A 818 45.72 -83.44 28.52
N ILE A 819 46.92 -83.56 27.94
CA ILE A 819 47.78 -84.76 27.99
C ILE A 819 48.79 -84.65 29.14
N LEU A 820 49.33 -83.45 29.38
CA LEU A 820 50.36 -83.19 30.39
C LEU A 820 49.83 -83.21 31.83
N ASN A 821 48.55 -82.90 32.06
CA ASN A 821 47.87 -83.07 33.36
C ASN A 821 47.84 -84.52 33.89
N LYS A 822 48.34 -85.51 33.11
CA LYS A 822 48.46 -86.93 33.50
C LYS A 822 49.88 -87.39 33.87
N ILE A 823 50.91 -86.53 33.79
CA ILE A 823 52.31 -86.89 34.07
C ILE A 823 52.89 -85.97 35.17
N PRO A 824 52.89 -86.40 36.46
CA PRO A 824 53.05 -85.50 37.61
C PRO A 824 54.46 -84.94 37.88
N ILE A 825 55.53 -85.44 37.23
CA ILE A 825 56.92 -85.12 37.65
C ILE A 825 57.67 -84.22 36.63
N PHE A 826 57.21 -84.14 35.37
CA PHE A 826 57.87 -83.36 34.32
C PHE A 826 57.20 -82.02 33.99
N GLY A 827 55.92 -81.83 34.33
CA GLY A 827 55.18 -80.61 33.98
C GLY A 827 55.71 -79.34 34.66
N TYR A 828 56.12 -79.42 35.93
CA TYR A 828 56.44 -78.25 36.74
C TYR A 828 57.85 -77.65 36.48
N LEU A 829 58.80 -78.49 36.04
CA LEU A 829 60.21 -78.10 35.83
C LEU A 829 60.45 -77.36 34.51
N LEU A 830 59.54 -77.51 33.54
CA LEU A 830 59.64 -76.94 32.18
C LEU A 830 58.53 -75.93 31.85
N LEU A 831 57.34 -76.03 32.48
CA LEU A 831 56.13 -75.30 32.06
C LEU A 831 55.57 -74.33 33.11
N GLY A 832 56.22 -74.19 34.27
CA GLY A 832 55.70 -73.36 35.36
C GLY A 832 54.36 -73.83 35.94
N ASP A 833 53.71 -72.96 36.71
CA ASP A 833 52.45 -73.26 37.44
C ASP A 833 51.21 -73.41 36.54
N ASP A 834 51.26 -72.86 35.31
CA ASP A 834 50.12 -72.73 34.40
C ASP A 834 50.18 -73.66 33.18
N GLY A 835 51.24 -74.46 33.03
CA GLY A 835 51.36 -75.46 31.98
C GLY A 835 51.62 -74.87 30.59
N LYS A 836 52.09 -73.62 30.49
CA LYS A 836 52.39 -72.92 29.23
C LYS A 836 53.87 -72.58 29.13
N ILE A 837 54.40 -72.53 27.91
CA ILE A 837 55.74 -71.95 27.66
C ILE A 837 55.55 -70.53 27.17
N THR A 838 56.02 -69.58 27.94
CA THR A 838 55.94 -68.14 27.65
C THR A 838 57.29 -67.62 27.17
N THR A 839 57.29 -66.95 26.01
CA THR A 839 58.47 -66.34 25.40
C THR A 839 58.25 -64.83 25.24
N GLU A 840 59.17 -64.04 25.76
CA GLU A 840 59.14 -62.58 25.64
C GLU A 840 59.83 -62.11 24.34
N VAL A 841 59.10 -61.39 23.51
CA VAL A 841 59.53 -60.91 22.19
C VAL A 841 59.37 -59.40 22.10
N ALA A 842 60.43 -58.72 21.67
CA ALA A 842 60.39 -57.32 21.30
C ALA A 842 60.26 -57.18 19.77
N VAL A 843 59.28 -56.40 19.31
CA VAL A 843 59.07 -56.07 17.89
C VAL A 843 59.40 -54.60 17.70
N THR A 844 60.47 -54.28 16.96
CA THR A 844 60.95 -52.90 16.76
C THR A 844 61.29 -52.59 15.30
N GLY A 845 61.26 -51.33 14.88
CA GLY A 845 61.66 -50.90 13.53
C GLY A 845 60.49 -50.36 12.70
N LYS A 846 60.61 -50.35 11.38
CA LYS A 846 59.56 -49.82 10.49
C LYS A 846 58.35 -50.73 10.46
N ILE A 847 57.14 -50.17 10.34
CA ILE A 847 55.88 -50.93 10.35
C ILE A 847 55.80 -51.98 9.21
N ASP A 848 56.39 -51.69 8.06
CA ASP A 848 56.43 -52.59 6.91
C ASP A 848 57.60 -53.59 6.93
N ASP A 849 58.66 -53.31 7.70
CA ASP A 849 59.81 -54.20 7.89
C ASP A 849 60.28 -54.24 9.37
N PRO A 850 59.46 -54.83 10.26
CA PRO A 850 59.73 -54.86 11.69
C PRO A 850 60.73 -55.97 12.04
N LYS A 851 61.69 -55.68 12.92
CA LYS A 851 62.63 -56.65 13.49
C LYS A 851 62.09 -57.26 14.77
N THR A 852 62.33 -58.54 14.97
CA THR A 852 61.84 -59.29 16.14
C THR A 852 63.01 -59.93 16.87
N GLU A 853 63.18 -59.64 18.15
CA GLU A 853 64.27 -60.13 18.98
C GLU A 853 63.73 -60.68 20.31
N LEU A 854 64.44 -61.65 20.89
CA LEU A 854 64.12 -62.15 22.24
C LEU A 854 64.47 -61.06 23.27
N SER A 855 63.52 -60.74 24.15
CA SER A 855 63.71 -59.70 25.16
C SER A 855 64.30 -60.29 26.45
N LEU A 856 65.41 -59.72 26.93
CA LEU A 856 65.95 -59.98 28.27
C LEU A 856 65.24 -59.05 29.28
N LEU A 857 64.83 -59.60 30.44
CA LEU A 857 63.91 -59.02 31.42
C LEU A 857 64.29 -57.62 31.99
N GLU A 858 65.50 -57.10 31.79
CA GLU A 858 66.00 -55.95 32.56
C GLU A 858 66.23 -54.62 31.80
N ASP A 859 66.41 -54.59 30.46
CA ASP A 859 67.02 -53.39 29.83
C ASP A 859 66.14 -52.52 28.89
N THR A 860 64.87 -52.84 28.63
CA THR A 860 64.06 -52.12 27.60
C THR A 860 62.74 -51.51 28.08
N ALA A 861 62.37 -51.66 29.36
CA ALA A 861 61.03 -51.33 29.87
C ALA A 861 60.69 -49.82 30.01
N LYS A 862 61.64 -48.88 29.86
CA LYS A 862 61.42 -47.48 30.27
C LYS A 862 60.82 -46.57 29.19
N ALA A 863 61.03 -46.83 27.90
CA ALA A 863 60.59 -45.92 26.83
C ALA A 863 59.10 -46.06 26.46
N PRO A 864 58.53 -47.27 26.25
CA PRO A 864 57.11 -47.42 25.93
C PRO A 864 56.20 -46.97 27.08
N VAL A 865 56.55 -47.29 28.32
CA VAL A 865 55.74 -47.01 29.52
C VAL A 865 55.50 -45.51 29.74
N ASN A 866 56.50 -44.66 29.45
CA ASN A 866 56.34 -43.21 29.61
C ASN A 866 55.41 -42.60 28.53
N ILE A 867 55.45 -43.12 27.31
CA ILE A 867 54.55 -42.69 26.22
C ILE A 867 53.14 -43.22 26.45
N LEU A 868 52.99 -44.49 26.85
CA LEU A 868 51.73 -45.09 27.29
C LEU A 868 51.12 -44.25 28.43
N LYS A 869 51.88 -43.95 29.49
CA LYS A 869 51.41 -43.05 30.56
C LYS A 869 51.00 -41.69 30.03
N ARG A 870 51.76 -41.06 29.12
CA ARG A 870 51.41 -39.72 28.58
C ARG A 870 50.14 -39.74 27.73
N ILE A 871 49.93 -40.78 26.93
CA ILE A 871 48.73 -40.94 26.10
C ILE A 871 47.53 -41.28 26.99
N PHE A 872 47.65 -42.23 27.92
CA PHE A 872 46.55 -42.74 28.76
C PHE A 872 46.21 -41.88 29.99
N SER A 873 47.16 -41.12 30.58
CA SER A 873 46.89 -40.33 31.82
C SER A 873 45.78 -39.28 31.66
N PRO A 874 45.70 -38.51 30.55
CA PRO A 874 44.58 -37.60 30.32
C PRO A 874 43.24 -38.33 30.19
N PHE A 875 43.23 -39.57 29.69
CA PHE A 875 42.01 -40.34 29.56
C PHE A 875 41.57 -41.00 30.87
N GLN A 876 42.50 -41.34 31.77
CA GLN A 876 42.17 -41.88 33.08
C GLN A 876 41.39 -40.85 33.91
N LEU A 877 41.79 -39.56 33.82
CA LEU A 877 41.03 -38.43 34.38
C LEU A 877 39.61 -38.32 33.79
N LEU A 878 39.47 -38.49 32.47
CA LEU A 878 38.16 -38.50 31.78
C LEU A 878 37.26 -39.67 32.19
N VAL A 879 37.81 -40.87 32.31
CA VAL A 879 37.08 -42.06 32.77
C VAL A 879 36.65 -41.89 34.23
N ASP A 880 37.49 -41.27 35.06
CA ASP A 880 37.18 -40.99 36.46
C ASP A 880 36.11 -39.89 36.61
N GLU A 881 36.10 -38.88 35.74
CA GLU A 881 35.02 -37.88 35.64
C GLU A 881 33.69 -38.49 35.18
N LEU A 882 33.70 -39.33 34.13
CA LEU A 882 32.50 -40.01 33.63
C LEU A 882 31.94 -41.02 34.62
N LYS A 883 32.80 -41.71 35.38
CA LYS A 883 32.36 -42.58 36.50
C LYS A 883 31.67 -41.77 37.60
N LYS A 884 32.19 -40.58 37.95
CA LYS A 884 31.56 -39.68 38.93
C LYS A 884 30.19 -39.19 38.48
N GLU A 885 30.01 -38.87 37.21
CA GLU A 885 28.70 -38.46 36.67
C GLU A 885 27.68 -39.61 36.59
N SER A 886 28.14 -40.84 36.30
CA SER A 886 27.28 -42.03 36.29
C SER A 886 26.80 -42.47 37.68
N GLN A 887 27.48 -42.05 38.76
CA GLN A 887 27.08 -42.30 40.14
C GLN A 887 26.14 -41.22 40.70
N ASN A 888 25.95 -40.11 39.98
CA ASN A 888 25.07 -38.99 40.34
C ASN A 888 23.79 -38.91 39.47
N LYS A 889 23.45 -39.98 38.73
CA LYS A 889 22.18 -40.12 38.00
C LYS A 889 21.30 -41.22 38.59
#